data_AF-A0A8D8ZAW4-F1
#
_entry.id   AF-A0A8D8ZAW4-F1
#
_cell.length_a   1.000
_cell.length_b   1.000
_cell.length_c   1.000
_cell.angle_alpha   90.00
_cell.angle_beta   90.00
_cell.angle_gamma   90.00
#
_symmetry.space_group_name_H-M   'P 1'
#
loop_
_entity.id
_entity.type
_entity.pdbx_description
1 polymer ?
#
loop_
_entity_poly.entity_id
_entity_poly.type
_entity_poly.pdbx_seq_one_letter_code
_entity_poly.pdbx_strand_id
1 'polypeptide(L)'
;MDLKQLEKILETNGSNVFQLVKIEDYRKSNETSYPIKSVELLVDLESCLPYIFPGDFTDSKYGGELSTVVVDTIENFYSKFDAIGIQPIIFVGNYKQKFNRHDWTQRQYVAVDKVNKVMNLVRINAKPVPNSGQGMMSAELVHSVISFCRLNDWTIVQSLTDTKTEMITYARKHNTFGILGDDIDFCIANAARNYFSIEQLCLETMTTRLYDAPSLAKHLQLDVNQLPLFATLMGNDRMEKEIIKTFHDDILKKGSGGAFVKNIASLCKPVTCNAKGEPLDNIQVMNLSKQITQGSLSCPTKVSNLIMDSIASYEKYYVGEEFLTNRLDITPEKRDMINLALTLYRQCWITSDLLQLLFVREMQMDTCMEMFNKDGIKPIGDVLARLRKVLYGAAFNSDQNTVISEYVITSDKCLDKGVPTVTPAKLDSVQKLYDVWKTYFIPDNYGHTVCKAWESLTEFVLMDNRKLFYKASTQKMTYFVTLFAQSCDLKPCVVEKLIASLPDLPPKVLVPIFAFLYLDHEPGAFLSTMERHSVLFTFSLVSLLDSNQVKKFLNLNKKAESVELIRATNLFMKTSQLIVNLNALCGFSLGSNSTTHNLLNDLNCHNNWQGSIAQQFYHYFSEGNKQPLDLFNSLCSILKHTVNSGFFPRRQSSFSHESILYKFVNMMNCWTQLELFDELMTKAVQDMLKTVSTDPDHKYKR
;
A
#
# COMPACT_ATOMS: atom_id res chain seq x y z
N MET A 1 17.48 -17.71 -18.52
CA MET A 1 18.34 -16.93 -17.62
C MET A 1 17.88 -15.49 -17.74
N ASP A 2 17.95 -14.68 -16.69
CA ASP A 2 17.46 -13.28 -16.67
C ASP A 2 18.39 -12.40 -15.80
N LEU A 3 18.09 -11.09 -15.74
CA LEU A 3 18.86 -10.14 -14.92
C LEU A 3 18.83 -10.43 -13.43
N LYS A 4 17.74 -10.98 -12.88
CA LYS A 4 17.70 -11.39 -11.46
C LYS A 4 18.68 -12.52 -11.16
N GLN A 5 18.85 -13.44 -12.10
CA GLN A 5 19.85 -14.50 -11.99
C GLN A 5 21.28 -13.97 -12.17
N LEU A 6 21.48 -12.88 -12.91
CA LEU A 6 22.80 -12.27 -13.12
C LEU A 6 23.41 -11.82 -11.79
N GLU A 7 22.68 -11.09 -10.95
CA GLU A 7 23.20 -10.61 -9.66
C GLU A 7 23.71 -11.78 -8.81
N LYS A 8 22.90 -12.84 -8.66
CA LYS A 8 23.32 -14.06 -7.94
C LYS A 8 24.55 -14.73 -8.54
N ILE A 9 24.68 -14.76 -9.88
CA ILE A 9 25.85 -15.31 -10.58
C ILE A 9 27.10 -14.46 -10.32
N LEU A 10 26.96 -13.13 -10.31
CA LEU A 10 28.06 -12.19 -10.04
C LEU A 10 28.57 -12.33 -8.61
N GLU A 11 27.66 -12.54 -7.66
CA GLU A 11 27.97 -12.74 -6.25
C GLU A 11 28.63 -14.09 -5.97
N THR A 12 28.11 -15.17 -6.54
CA THR A 12 28.59 -16.54 -6.26
C THR A 12 30.00 -16.78 -6.83
N ASN A 13 30.36 -16.12 -7.94
CA ASN A 13 31.63 -16.32 -8.62
C ASN A 13 32.77 -15.41 -8.11
N GLY A 14 32.57 -14.66 -7.01
CA GLY A 14 33.60 -13.81 -6.42
C GLY A 14 34.07 -12.68 -7.34
N SER A 15 33.14 -12.06 -8.07
CA SER A 15 33.47 -10.99 -9.01
C SER A 15 33.77 -9.67 -8.30
N ASN A 16 34.74 -8.89 -8.80
CA ASN A 16 35.02 -7.51 -8.33
C ASN A 16 33.97 -6.49 -8.80
N VAL A 17 32.71 -6.92 -8.99
CA VAL A 17 31.62 -6.09 -9.55
C VAL A 17 30.93 -5.25 -8.47
N PHE A 18 31.08 -5.64 -7.21
CA PHE A 18 30.61 -4.88 -6.07
C PHE A 18 31.71 -4.70 -5.03
N GLN A 19 31.51 -3.71 -4.16
CA GLN A 19 32.35 -3.45 -3.00
C GLN A 19 31.50 -3.51 -1.73
N LEU A 20 32.00 -4.14 -0.67
CA LEU A 20 31.39 -4.02 0.65
C LEU A 20 31.78 -2.66 1.22
N VAL A 21 30.78 -1.81 1.46
CA VAL A 21 30.99 -0.42 1.87
C VAL A 21 30.22 -0.10 3.14
N LYS A 22 30.69 0.91 3.87
CA LYS A 22 29.90 1.62 4.87
C LYS A 22 29.35 2.90 4.24
N ILE A 23 28.03 3.06 4.23
CA ILE A 23 27.35 4.19 3.56
C ILE A 23 27.84 5.54 4.12
N GLU A 24 28.10 5.58 5.43
CA GLU A 24 28.61 6.77 6.13
C GLU A 24 29.95 7.28 5.55
N ASP A 25 30.83 6.40 5.11
CA ASP A 25 32.14 6.79 4.56
C ASP A 25 31.98 7.48 3.20
N TYR A 26 31.02 7.00 2.39
CA TYR A 26 30.65 7.60 1.12
C TYR A 26 29.91 8.92 1.29
N ARG A 27 29.14 9.06 2.38
CA ARG A 27 28.53 10.35 2.72
C ARG A 27 29.61 11.40 3.03
N LYS A 28 30.61 11.06 3.84
CA LYS A 28 31.71 11.95 4.27
C LYS A 28 32.61 12.36 3.10
N SER A 29 32.98 11.42 2.22
CA SER A 29 33.80 11.73 1.03
C SER A 29 33.09 12.65 0.02
N ASN A 30 31.76 12.67 0.02
CA ASN A 30 30.97 13.59 -0.81
C ASN A 30 30.93 15.03 -0.27
N GLU A 31 31.06 15.25 1.05
CA GLU A 31 31.07 16.62 1.64
C GLU A 31 32.24 17.45 1.13
N THR A 32 33.39 16.82 0.93
CA THR A 32 34.60 17.48 0.42
C THR A 32 34.53 17.82 -1.06
N SER A 33 33.66 17.17 -1.83
CA SER A 33 33.58 17.33 -3.29
C SER A 33 32.43 18.24 -3.74
N TYR A 34 31.32 18.31 -2.98
CA TYR A 34 30.13 19.10 -3.34
C TYR A 34 29.40 19.61 -2.09
N PRO A 35 29.67 20.85 -1.64
CA PRO A 35 29.05 21.41 -0.46
C PRO A 35 27.60 21.83 -0.78
N ILE A 36 26.64 21.01 -0.32
CA ILE A 36 25.21 21.32 -0.12
C ILE A 36 24.31 21.33 -1.37
N LYS A 37 23.63 20.19 -1.55
CA LYS A 37 22.16 20.05 -1.66
C LYS A 37 21.81 18.75 -0.91
N SER A 38 20.59 18.61 -0.40
CA SER A 38 20.11 17.41 0.31
C SER A 38 20.71 16.12 -0.27
N VAL A 39 21.31 15.28 0.58
CA VAL A 39 21.90 14.01 0.15
C VAL A 39 20.77 13.00 0.04
N GLU A 40 20.06 13.07 -1.09
CA GLU A 40 18.85 12.31 -1.36
C GLU A 40 19.19 10.87 -1.75
N LEU A 41 18.67 9.91 -0.98
CA LEU A 41 18.72 8.49 -1.30
C LEU A 41 17.33 8.06 -1.79
N LEU A 42 17.23 7.62 -3.04
CA LEU A 42 15.97 7.11 -3.56
C LEU A 42 15.78 5.68 -3.07
N VAL A 43 14.64 5.37 -2.47
CA VAL A 43 14.31 4.05 -1.93
C VAL A 43 13.14 3.48 -2.72
N ASP A 44 13.34 2.34 -3.38
CA ASP A 44 12.23 1.61 -3.99
C ASP A 44 11.52 0.79 -2.90
N LEU A 45 10.34 1.27 -2.48
CA LEU A 45 9.66 0.71 -1.32
C LEU A 45 9.34 -0.77 -1.52
N GLU A 46 8.73 -1.13 -2.66
CA GLU A 46 8.20 -2.47 -2.88
C GLU A 46 9.31 -3.53 -2.93
N SER A 47 10.47 -3.21 -3.52
CA SER A 47 11.65 -4.09 -3.47
C SER A 47 12.32 -4.13 -2.10
N CYS A 48 12.30 -3.03 -1.36
CA CYS A 48 12.98 -2.98 -0.06
C CYS A 48 12.18 -3.66 1.07
N LEU A 49 10.84 -3.65 1.00
CA LEU A 49 9.96 -4.16 2.04
C LEU A 49 10.31 -5.58 2.54
N PRO A 50 10.58 -6.58 1.68
CA PRO A 50 10.88 -7.94 2.15
C PRO A 50 12.18 -8.07 2.96
N TYR A 51 13.10 -7.12 2.82
CA TYR A 51 14.39 -7.11 3.53
C TYR A 51 14.34 -6.22 4.77
N ILE A 52 13.57 -5.13 4.70
CA ILE A 52 13.26 -4.29 5.87
C ILE A 52 12.43 -5.09 6.88
N PHE A 53 11.52 -5.95 6.40
CA PHE A 53 10.63 -6.79 7.22
C PHE A 53 10.96 -8.28 7.07
N PRO A 54 12.02 -8.80 7.71
CA PRO A 54 12.34 -10.21 7.65
C PRO A 54 11.24 -11.05 8.32
N GLY A 55 10.87 -12.15 7.66
CA GLY A 55 9.64 -12.92 7.87
C GLY A 55 9.39 -13.53 9.26
N ASP A 56 10.31 -13.39 10.20
CA ASP A 56 10.15 -13.87 11.59
C ASP A 56 9.39 -12.87 12.47
N PHE A 57 9.45 -11.56 12.13
CA PHE A 57 8.74 -10.49 12.86
C PHE A 57 7.39 -10.14 12.23
N THR A 58 7.27 -10.32 10.92
CA THR A 58 6.03 -10.09 10.16
C THR A 58 5.40 -11.41 9.77
N ASP A 59 4.83 -12.11 10.74
CA ASP A 59 4.00 -13.27 10.41
C ASP A 59 2.66 -12.81 9.82
N SER A 60 2.74 -12.16 8.66
CA SER A 60 1.62 -11.69 7.84
C SER A 60 0.69 -12.84 7.48
N LYS A 61 1.21 -14.08 7.52
CA LYS A 61 0.43 -15.33 7.43
C LYS A 61 -0.62 -15.46 8.52
N TYR A 62 -0.44 -14.83 9.67
CA TYR A 62 -1.38 -14.84 10.80
C TYR A 62 -1.97 -13.45 11.10
N GLY A 63 -1.85 -12.49 10.18
CA GLY A 63 -2.33 -11.12 10.37
C GLY A 63 -1.53 -10.34 11.43
N GLY A 64 -0.21 -10.56 11.51
CA GLY A 64 0.72 -10.09 12.54
C GLY A 64 0.62 -8.61 12.98
N GLU A 65 1.42 -8.23 13.98
CA GLU A 65 1.43 -6.90 14.60
C GLU A 65 2.07 -5.83 13.70
N LEU A 66 1.43 -5.58 12.55
CA LEU A 66 1.91 -4.70 11.50
C LEU A 66 2.16 -3.29 12.02
N SER A 67 1.44 -2.82 13.04
CA SER A 67 1.62 -1.48 13.61
C SER A 67 2.95 -1.29 14.32
N THR A 68 3.23 -2.10 15.33
CA THR A 68 4.46 -2.02 16.11
C THR A 68 5.66 -2.31 15.22
N VAL A 69 5.53 -3.30 14.33
CA VAL A 69 6.61 -3.64 13.40
C VAL A 69 6.82 -2.54 12.35
N VAL A 70 5.78 -1.95 11.76
CA VAL A 70 5.95 -0.83 10.81
C VAL A 70 6.53 0.40 11.50
N VAL A 71 6.01 0.78 12.67
CA VAL A 71 6.51 1.94 13.41
C VAL A 71 7.97 1.72 13.77
N ASP A 72 8.28 0.68 14.53
CA ASP A 72 9.64 0.47 15.04
C ASP A 72 10.64 0.25 13.90
N THR A 73 10.27 -0.49 12.85
CA THR A 73 11.17 -0.82 11.73
C THR A 73 11.37 0.34 10.77
N ILE A 74 10.30 1.01 10.31
CA ILE A 74 10.45 2.13 9.37
C ILE A 74 11.03 3.36 10.08
N GLU A 75 10.64 3.62 11.33
CA GLU A 75 11.25 4.70 12.12
C GLU A 75 12.73 4.46 12.34
N ASN A 76 13.14 3.23 12.71
CA ASN A 76 14.55 2.89 12.81
C ASN A 76 15.27 3.02 11.46
N PHE A 77 14.68 2.53 10.37
CA PHE A 77 15.23 2.66 9.03
C PHE A 77 15.49 4.12 8.66
N TYR A 78 14.47 4.98 8.79
CA TYR A 78 14.59 6.39 8.44
C TYR A 78 15.59 7.12 9.35
N SER A 79 15.49 6.89 10.66
CA SER A 79 16.37 7.52 11.66
C SER A 79 17.85 7.17 11.46
N LYS A 80 18.15 5.95 10.97
CA LYS A 80 19.53 5.52 10.69
C LYS A 80 20.16 6.28 9.52
N PHE A 81 19.40 6.57 8.47
CA PHE A 81 19.85 7.40 7.36
C PHE A 81 19.91 8.89 7.76
N ASP A 82 18.91 9.37 8.49
CA ASP A 82 18.88 10.76 8.98
C ASP A 82 20.07 11.06 9.92
N ALA A 83 20.42 10.13 10.80
CA ALA A 83 21.56 10.25 11.71
C ALA A 83 22.92 10.41 11.00
N ILE A 84 23.03 9.96 9.74
CA ILE A 84 24.21 10.18 8.89
C ILE A 84 23.98 11.29 7.85
N GLY A 85 22.93 12.09 7.99
CA GLY A 85 22.63 13.23 7.13
C GLY A 85 22.30 12.84 5.69
N ILE A 86 21.61 11.71 5.50
CA ILE A 86 21.03 11.26 4.23
C ILE A 86 19.51 11.33 4.36
N GLN A 87 18.84 11.92 3.37
CA GLN A 87 17.38 12.00 3.33
C GLN A 87 16.82 10.91 2.41
N PRO A 88 16.11 9.89 2.94
CA PRO A 88 15.38 8.96 2.10
C PRO A 88 14.20 9.63 1.38
N ILE A 89 14.10 9.40 0.08
CA ILE A 89 12.92 9.69 -0.75
C ILE A 89 12.32 8.36 -1.17
N ILE A 90 11.14 8.04 -0.65
CA ILE A 90 10.52 6.73 -0.84
C ILE A 90 9.66 6.77 -2.09
N PHE A 91 10.01 5.95 -3.07
CA PHE A 91 9.22 5.72 -4.26
C PHE A 91 8.33 4.50 -4.07
N VAL A 92 7.06 4.64 -4.41
CA VAL A 92 6.08 3.56 -4.40
C VAL A 92 5.62 3.33 -5.83
N GLY A 93 5.54 2.07 -6.25
CA GLY A 93 4.89 1.72 -7.50
C GLY A 93 3.38 1.89 -7.44
N ASN A 94 2.72 1.27 -8.41
CA ASN A 94 1.30 0.94 -8.41
C ASN A 94 0.42 1.53 -9.52
N TYR A 95 0.90 2.34 -10.49
CA TYR A 95 0.09 2.52 -11.71
C TYR A 95 0.26 1.32 -12.63
N LYS A 96 -0.72 0.42 -12.63
CA LYS A 96 -0.65 -0.85 -13.35
C LYS A 96 -0.95 -0.62 -14.85
N GLN A 97 0.07 -0.36 -15.64
CA GLN A 97 -0.04 -0.14 -17.08
C GLN A 97 -0.71 -1.30 -17.84
N LYS A 98 -1.44 -0.98 -18.92
CA LYS A 98 -2.27 -1.94 -19.71
C LYS A 98 -1.48 -3.06 -20.39
N PHE A 99 -0.21 -2.84 -20.73
CA PHE A 99 0.53 -3.73 -21.62
C PHE A 99 1.04 -5.02 -20.95
N ASN A 100 0.79 -5.24 -19.65
CA ASN A 100 1.19 -6.48 -19.00
C ASN A 100 0.08 -7.20 -18.20
N ARG A 101 -1.16 -7.14 -18.68
CA ARG A 101 -2.32 -7.78 -18.02
C ARG A 101 -2.22 -9.31 -18.03
N HIS A 102 -1.63 -9.90 -19.06
CA HIS A 102 -1.44 -11.34 -19.14
C HIS A 102 -0.45 -11.82 -18.05
N ASP A 103 0.75 -11.25 -17.96
CA ASP A 103 1.70 -11.66 -16.90
C ASP A 103 1.18 -11.32 -15.53
N TRP A 104 0.54 -10.16 -15.34
CA TRP A 104 -0.07 -9.81 -14.06
C TRP A 104 -1.07 -10.90 -13.64
N THR A 105 -1.96 -11.33 -14.54
CA THR A 105 -2.93 -12.39 -14.27
C THR A 105 -2.25 -13.71 -13.93
N GLN A 106 -1.22 -14.11 -14.69
CA GLN A 106 -0.45 -15.33 -14.40
C GLN A 106 0.25 -15.25 -13.04
N ARG A 107 0.84 -14.10 -12.69
CA ARG A 107 1.45 -13.88 -11.36
C ARG A 107 0.42 -13.98 -10.25
N GLN A 108 -0.79 -13.45 -10.45
CA GLN A 108 -1.88 -13.59 -9.50
C GLN A 108 -2.29 -15.04 -9.31
N TYR A 109 -2.45 -15.83 -10.38
CA TYR A 109 -2.78 -17.25 -10.24
C TYR A 109 -1.70 -18.06 -9.50
N VAL A 110 -0.42 -17.76 -9.76
CA VAL A 110 0.70 -18.33 -8.99
C VAL A 110 0.64 -17.91 -7.52
N ALA A 111 0.25 -16.66 -7.23
CA ALA A 111 0.05 -16.17 -5.87
C ALA A 111 -1.12 -16.89 -5.17
N VAL A 112 -2.27 -17.09 -5.85
CA VAL A 112 -3.42 -17.88 -5.34
C VAL A 112 -2.96 -19.28 -4.90
N ASP A 113 -2.20 -19.98 -5.74
CA ASP A 113 -1.73 -21.33 -5.43
C ASP A 113 -0.82 -21.35 -4.19
N LYS A 114 0.09 -20.36 -4.06
CA LYS A 114 0.93 -20.20 -2.87
C LYS A 114 0.10 -19.90 -1.61
N VAL A 115 -0.86 -18.98 -1.69
CA VAL A 115 -1.78 -18.65 -0.58
C VAL A 115 -2.56 -19.87 -0.15
N ASN A 116 -3.17 -20.61 -1.08
CA ASN A 116 -3.91 -21.82 -0.76
C ASN A 116 -3.04 -22.87 -0.06
N LYS A 117 -1.77 -23.05 -0.48
CA LYS A 117 -0.82 -23.97 0.18
C LYS A 117 -0.53 -23.54 1.62
N VAL A 118 -0.19 -22.27 1.84
CA VAL A 118 0.09 -21.72 3.18
C VAL A 118 -1.15 -21.85 4.08
N MET A 119 -2.32 -21.43 3.59
CA MET A 119 -3.57 -21.46 4.36
C MET A 119 -4.01 -22.87 4.73
N ASN A 120 -3.78 -23.85 3.85
CA ASN A 120 -4.04 -25.25 4.18
C ASN A 120 -3.13 -25.76 5.31
N LEU A 121 -1.87 -25.31 5.38
CA LEU A 121 -0.95 -25.67 6.46
C LEU A 121 -1.32 -25.00 7.78
N VAL A 122 -1.69 -23.71 7.74
CA VAL A 122 -2.22 -22.97 8.90
C VAL A 122 -3.45 -23.68 9.46
N ARG A 123 -4.39 -24.08 8.60
CA ARG A 123 -5.64 -24.75 9.00
C ARG A 123 -5.41 -26.04 9.78
N ILE A 124 -4.37 -26.81 9.43
CA ILE A 124 -4.06 -28.08 10.10
C ILE A 124 -3.07 -27.90 11.26
N ASN A 125 -2.74 -26.66 11.64
CA ASN A 125 -1.73 -26.33 12.64
C ASN A 125 -0.38 -27.04 12.39
N ALA A 126 0.00 -27.22 11.12
CA ALA A 126 1.25 -27.89 10.77
C ALA A 126 2.45 -27.03 11.21
N LYS A 127 3.49 -27.67 11.75
CA LYS A 127 4.74 -26.98 12.14
C LYS A 127 5.94 -27.66 11.47
N PRO A 128 6.83 -26.91 10.78
CA PRO A 128 6.75 -25.47 10.49
C PRO A 128 5.82 -25.16 9.29
N VAL A 129 5.08 -24.04 9.36
CA VAL A 129 4.50 -23.41 8.16
C VAL A 129 5.63 -22.65 7.46
N PRO A 130 5.93 -22.88 6.17
CA PRO A 130 6.98 -22.15 5.46
C PRO A 130 6.74 -20.65 5.56
N ASN A 131 7.81 -19.87 5.80
CA ASN A 131 7.72 -18.43 5.67
C ASN A 131 7.21 -18.08 4.27
N SER A 132 6.30 -17.11 4.20
CA SER A 132 5.56 -16.70 3.01
C SER A 132 6.46 -16.21 1.86
N GLY A 133 7.76 -16.01 2.12
CA GLY A 133 8.72 -15.47 1.18
C GLY A 133 8.35 -14.05 0.73
N GLN A 134 9.16 -13.49 -0.17
CA GLN A 134 8.99 -12.16 -0.75
C GLN A 134 7.68 -11.97 -1.57
N GLY A 135 6.83 -13.00 -1.69
CA GLY A 135 5.70 -13.04 -2.63
C GLY A 135 4.31 -12.95 -2.02
N MET A 136 4.18 -12.78 -0.71
CA MET A 136 2.87 -12.61 -0.03
C MET A 136 2.84 -11.34 0.82
N MET A 137 3.61 -10.32 0.40
CA MET A 137 3.54 -9.00 1.00
C MET A 137 2.18 -8.42 0.68
N SER A 138 1.43 -8.13 1.74
CA SER A 138 0.06 -7.71 1.62
C SER A 138 0.05 -6.22 1.23
N ALA A 139 -0.83 -5.80 0.31
CA ALA A 139 -0.92 -4.39 -0.10
C ALA A 139 -1.11 -3.43 1.11
N GLU A 140 -1.65 -3.98 2.20
CA GLU A 140 -1.84 -3.31 3.48
C GLU A 140 -0.53 -2.84 4.11
N LEU A 141 0.57 -3.58 3.96
CA LEU A 141 1.88 -3.16 4.47
C LEU A 141 2.37 -1.91 3.73
N VAL A 142 2.25 -1.90 2.41
CA VAL A 142 2.62 -0.73 1.57
C VAL A 142 1.81 0.50 2.00
N HIS A 143 0.49 0.36 2.14
CA HIS A 143 -0.38 1.45 2.58
C HIS A 143 -0.09 1.93 4.01
N SER A 144 0.25 1.01 4.91
CA SER A 144 0.62 1.35 6.29
C SER A 144 1.93 2.13 6.33
N VAL A 145 2.93 1.72 5.54
CA VAL A 145 4.20 2.46 5.41
C VAL A 145 3.98 3.83 4.78
N ILE A 146 3.20 3.93 3.68
CA ILE A 146 2.82 5.22 3.08
C ILE A 146 2.19 6.14 4.13
N SER A 147 1.20 5.64 4.84
CA SER A 147 0.49 6.42 5.86
C SER A 147 1.46 6.90 6.93
N PHE A 148 2.30 6.01 7.45
CA PHE A 148 3.33 6.31 8.44
C PHE A 148 4.31 7.38 7.95
N CYS A 149 4.78 7.29 6.71
CA CYS A 149 5.70 8.27 6.15
C CYS A 149 5.06 9.66 6.03
N ARG A 150 3.81 9.76 5.56
CA ARG A 150 3.11 11.06 5.46
C ARG A 150 2.98 11.76 6.81
N LEU A 151 2.81 11.01 7.88
CA LEU A 151 2.57 11.56 9.22
C LEU A 151 3.83 12.11 9.87
N ASN A 152 4.98 11.61 9.42
CA ASN A 152 6.27 12.11 9.82
C ASN A 152 6.80 13.16 8.81
N ASP A 153 5.95 13.65 7.90
CA ASP A 153 6.31 14.58 6.82
C ASP A 153 7.50 14.10 5.96
N TRP A 154 7.69 12.78 5.87
CA TRP A 154 8.74 12.19 5.04
C TRP A 154 8.36 12.22 3.57
N THR A 155 9.37 12.42 2.71
CA THR A 155 9.16 12.52 1.27
C THR A 155 8.81 11.16 0.67
N ILE A 156 7.57 11.03 0.22
CA ILE A 156 7.06 9.87 -0.51
C ILE A 156 6.52 10.29 -1.87
N VAL A 157 6.69 9.42 -2.86
CA VAL A 157 6.25 9.67 -4.24
C VAL A 157 5.62 8.40 -4.81
N GLN A 158 4.39 8.51 -5.33
CA GLN A 158 3.79 7.43 -6.10
C GLN A 158 4.07 7.57 -7.58
N SER A 159 4.64 6.53 -8.20
CA SER A 159 5.01 6.54 -9.60
C SER A 159 3.80 6.49 -10.52
N LEU A 160 3.81 7.28 -11.61
CA LEU A 160 2.70 7.32 -12.58
C LEU A 160 2.77 6.19 -13.61
N THR A 161 3.91 5.55 -13.76
CA THR A 161 4.12 4.44 -14.70
C THR A 161 5.10 3.44 -14.08
N ASP A 162 6.25 3.21 -14.71
CA ASP A 162 7.29 2.33 -14.21
C ASP A 162 8.17 3.06 -13.18
N THR A 163 8.11 2.62 -11.92
CA THR A 163 8.87 3.19 -10.80
C THR A 163 10.37 3.17 -11.07
N LYS A 164 10.88 2.07 -11.63
CA LYS A 164 12.30 1.89 -11.92
C LYS A 164 12.81 2.97 -12.88
N THR A 165 12.15 3.12 -14.03
CA THR A 165 12.47 4.16 -15.01
C THR A 165 12.34 5.57 -14.41
N GLU A 166 11.32 5.78 -13.58
CA GLU A 166 11.10 7.08 -12.93
C GLU A 166 12.24 7.44 -11.97
N MET A 167 12.63 6.51 -11.10
CA MET A 167 13.75 6.68 -10.17
C MET A 167 15.07 6.91 -10.91
N ILE A 168 15.33 6.16 -11.99
CA ILE A 168 16.49 6.36 -12.87
C ILE A 168 16.51 7.80 -13.40
N THR A 169 15.38 8.28 -13.92
CA THR A 169 15.30 9.63 -14.49
C THR A 169 15.43 10.71 -13.41
N TYR A 170 14.82 10.50 -12.25
CA TYR A 170 14.94 11.40 -11.11
C TYR A 170 16.39 11.49 -10.64
N ALA A 171 17.05 10.35 -10.44
CA ALA A 171 18.44 10.28 -10.01
C ALA A 171 19.37 11.06 -10.95
N ARG A 172 19.22 10.84 -12.27
CA ARG A 172 20.02 11.53 -13.30
C ARG A 172 19.77 13.04 -13.32
N LYS A 173 18.52 13.48 -13.16
CA LYS A 173 18.14 14.91 -13.18
C LYS A 173 18.56 15.65 -11.92
N HIS A 174 18.46 15.01 -10.76
CA HIS A 174 18.69 15.62 -9.45
C HIS A 174 20.09 15.35 -8.88
N ASN A 175 20.89 14.51 -9.56
CA ASN A 175 22.25 14.14 -9.14
C ASN A 175 22.26 13.59 -7.71
N THR A 176 21.36 12.63 -7.47
CA THR A 176 21.09 12.06 -6.14
C THR A 176 22.30 11.30 -5.59
N PHE A 177 22.32 11.13 -4.27
CA PHE A 177 23.39 10.41 -3.58
C PHE A 177 23.44 8.94 -4.01
N GLY A 178 22.27 8.32 -4.12
CA GLY A 178 22.18 6.95 -4.56
C GLY A 178 20.76 6.46 -4.73
N ILE A 179 20.67 5.20 -5.13
CA ILE A 179 19.45 4.40 -5.14
C ILE A 179 19.67 3.20 -4.23
N LEU A 180 18.68 2.88 -3.40
CA LEU A 180 18.60 1.67 -2.59
C LEU A 180 17.46 0.80 -3.14
N GLY A 181 17.78 -0.44 -3.51
CA GLY A 181 16.83 -1.40 -4.08
C GLY A 181 17.46 -2.78 -4.27
N ASP A 182 16.74 -3.69 -4.93
CA ASP A 182 17.16 -5.06 -5.22
C ASP A 182 17.22 -5.36 -6.73
N ASP A 183 17.37 -4.31 -7.56
CA ASP A 183 17.36 -4.42 -9.01
C ASP A 183 18.65 -3.88 -9.65
N ILE A 184 19.43 -4.79 -10.25
CA ILE A 184 20.68 -4.47 -10.96
C ILE A 184 20.48 -3.52 -12.15
N ASP A 185 19.25 -3.32 -12.63
CA ASP A 185 18.94 -2.30 -13.63
C ASP A 185 19.34 -0.89 -13.18
N PHE A 186 19.30 -0.59 -11.88
CA PHE A 186 19.79 0.69 -11.36
C PHE A 186 21.30 0.86 -11.55
N CYS A 187 22.07 -0.22 -11.47
CA CYS A 187 23.49 -0.24 -11.81
C CYS A 187 23.69 -0.03 -13.31
N ILE A 188 22.97 -0.80 -14.13
CA ILE A 188 23.07 -0.77 -15.61
C ILE A 188 22.72 0.61 -16.17
N ALA A 189 21.69 1.26 -15.61
CA ALA A 189 21.27 2.60 -15.98
C ALA A 189 22.37 3.64 -15.72
N ASN A 190 23.27 3.39 -14.75
CA ASN A 190 24.33 4.31 -14.33
C ASN A 190 23.79 5.73 -14.07
N ALA A 191 22.64 5.82 -13.40
CA ALA A 191 21.86 7.05 -13.28
C ALA A 191 22.06 7.80 -11.96
N ALA A 192 22.32 7.07 -10.88
CA ALA A 192 22.71 7.62 -9.58
C ALA A 192 24.20 7.43 -9.35
N ARG A 193 24.79 8.21 -8.43
CA ARG A 193 26.21 8.06 -8.08
C ARG A 193 26.54 6.71 -7.46
N ASN A 194 25.61 6.18 -6.68
CA ASN A 194 25.77 4.93 -5.93
C ASN A 194 24.51 4.08 -6.09
N TYR A 195 24.66 2.80 -6.39
CA TYR A 195 23.58 1.82 -6.25
C TYR A 195 23.90 0.88 -5.09
N PHE A 196 23.07 0.95 -4.05
CA PHE A 196 23.19 0.16 -2.83
C PHE A 196 22.19 -1.00 -2.85
N SER A 197 22.66 -2.19 -2.50
CA SER A 197 21.80 -3.37 -2.39
C SER A 197 21.02 -3.35 -1.06
N ILE A 198 19.69 -3.42 -1.13
CA ILE A 198 18.89 -3.60 0.09
C ILE A 198 19.04 -5.02 0.66
N GLU A 199 19.19 -6.03 -0.20
CA GLU A 199 19.34 -7.43 0.23
C GLU A 199 20.54 -7.62 1.17
N GLN A 200 21.61 -6.86 0.94
CA GLN A 200 22.86 -6.95 1.68
C GLN A 200 23.03 -5.82 2.72
N LEU A 201 21.99 -4.99 2.93
CA LEU A 201 22.06 -3.90 3.89
C LEU A 201 22.00 -4.46 5.33
N CYS A 202 23.04 -4.17 6.10
CA CYS A 202 22.98 -4.25 7.56
C CYS A 202 22.73 -2.84 8.10
N LEU A 203 21.53 -2.62 8.62
CA LEU A 203 21.07 -1.32 9.09
C LEU A 203 21.79 -0.88 10.38
N GLU A 204 22.24 -1.82 11.22
CA GLU A 204 22.97 -1.53 12.45
C GLU A 204 24.34 -0.90 12.18
N THR A 205 25.07 -1.47 11.22
CA THR A 205 26.42 -1.03 10.83
C THR A 205 26.42 -0.03 9.69
N MET A 206 25.27 0.17 9.02
CA MET A 206 25.11 0.92 7.78
C MET A 206 26.06 0.43 6.68
N THR A 207 26.23 -0.90 6.60
CA THR A 207 27.07 -1.53 5.57
C THR A 207 26.22 -2.24 4.52
N THR A 208 26.63 -2.19 3.26
CA THR A 208 25.95 -2.86 2.16
C THR A 208 26.92 -3.12 0.99
N ARG A 209 26.44 -3.80 -0.06
CA ARG A 209 27.12 -3.88 -1.35
C ARG A 209 26.81 -2.63 -2.17
N LEU A 210 27.87 -1.98 -2.63
CA LEU A 210 27.85 -0.93 -3.65
C LEU A 210 28.18 -1.56 -5.00
N TYR A 211 27.28 -1.40 -5.94
CA TYR A 211 27.44 -1.79 -7.33
C TYR A 211 27.70 -0.56 -8.18
N ASP A 212 28.63 -0.66 -9.13
CA ASP A 212 28.92 0.40 -10.09
C ASP A 212 29.02 -0.12 -11.54
N ALA A 213 28.48 0.66 -12.47
CA ALA A 213 28.43 0.30 -13.89
C ALA A 213 29.82 0.10 -14.51
N PRO A 214 30.84 0.93 -14.23
CA PRO A 214 32.21 0.70 -14.71
C PRO A 214 32.80 -0.66 -14.32
N SER A 215 32.62 -1.09 -13.06
CA SER A 215 33.09 -2.40 -12.58
C SER A 215 32.36 -3.55 -13.26
N LEU A 216 31.04 -3.43 -13.44
CA LEU A 216 30.25 -4.40 -14.20
C LEU A 216 30.70 -4.49 -15.67
N ALA A 217 30.85 -3.34 -16.34
CA ALA A 217 31.30 -3.28 -17.73
C ALA A 217 32.71 -3.89 -17.90
N LYS A 218 33.63 -3.57 -16.99
CA LYS A 218 34.98 -4.14 -16.97
C LYS A 218 34.96 -5.65 -16.79
N HIS A 219 34.12 -6.17 -15.90
CA HIS A 219 33.96 -7.60 -15.69
C HIS A 219 33.43 -8.31 -16.95
N LEU A 220 32.47 -7.69 -17.64
CA LEU A 220 31.88 -8.19 -18.89
C LEU A 220 32.75 -7.92 -20.13
N GLN A 221 33.83 -7.16 -19.99
CA GLN A 221 34.67 -6.65 -21.09
C GLN A 221 33.85 -5.86 -22.13
N LEU A 222 32.98 -5.01 -21.63
CA LEU A 222 32.13 -4.10 -22.40
C LEU A 222 32.49 -2.65 -22.09
N ASP A 223 32.10 -1.75 -22.99
CA ASP A 223 31.96 -0.34 -22.67
C ASP A 223 30.73 -0.13 -21.76
N VAL A 224 30.76 0.87 -20.89
CA VAL A 224 29.63 1.18 -20.00
C VAL A 224 28.35 1.45 -20.79
N ASN A 225 28.48 2.09 -21.96
CA ASN A 225 27.32 2.39 -22.81
C ASN A 225 26.75 1.13 -23.50
N GLN A 226 27.44 -0.01 -23.49
CA GLN A 226 26.92 -1.27 -24.01
C GLN A 226 26.08 -2.04 -22.98
N LEU A 227 26.07 -1.62 -21.70
CA LEU A 227 25.33 -2.31 -20.64
C LEU A 227 23.81 -2.37 -20.88
N PRO A 228 23.11 -1.31 -21.36
CA PRO A 228 21.69 -1.40 -21.68
C PRO A 228 21.37 -2.42 -22.78
N LEU A 229 22.23 -2.53 -23.79
CA LEU A 229 22.10 -3.56 -24.84
C LEU A 229 22.32 -4.95 -24.25
N PHE A 230 23.34 -5.10 -23.40
CA PHE A 230 23.60 -6.36 -22.69
C PHE A 230 22.39 -6.80 -21.85
N ALA A 231 21.79 -5.88 -21.09
CA ALA A 231 20.61 -6.12 -20.27
C ALA A 231 19.42 -6.60 -21.11
N THR A 232 19.23 -5.95 -22.25
CA THR A 232 18.21 -6.31 -23.25
C THR A 232 18.41 -7.75 -23.77
N LEU A 233 19.64 -8.14 -24.13
CA LEU A 233 19.93 -9.50 -24.62
C LEU A 233 19.91 -10.56 -23.52
N MET A 234 20.22 -10.19 -22.27
CA MET A 234 20.06 -11.05 -21.10
C MET A 234 18.59 -11.37 -20.78
N GLY A 235 17.66 -10.55 -21.26
CA GLY A 235 16.24 -10.63 -20.93
C GLY A 235 15.90 -9.78 -19.71
N ASN A 236 15.13 -8.72 -19.94
CA ASN A 236 14.61 -7.79 -18.94
C ASN A 236 13.08 -7.64 -19.10
N ASP A 237 12.47 -6.74 -18.33
CA ASP A 237 11.00 -6.55 -18.33
C ASP A 237 10.41 -6.11 -19.69
N ARG A 238 11.25 -5.61 -20.61
CA ARG A 238 10.84 -5.22 -21.98
C ARG A 238 11.05 -6.32 -23.02
N MET A 239 11.93 -7.28 -22.73
CA MET A 239 12.24 -8.43 -23.59
C MET A 239 11.62 -9.69 -23.00
N GLU A 240 10.35 -9.94 -23.33
CA GLU A 240 9.58 -11.07 -22.82
C GLU A 240 10.33 -12.40 -23.02
N LYS A 241 10.24 -13.26 -21.99
CA LYS A 241 10.92 -14.55 -21.96
C LYS A 241 10.58 -15.40 -23.19
N GLU A 242 9.35 -15.34 -23.67
CA GLU A 242 8.86 -16.12 -24.81
C GLU A 242 9.55 -15.71 -26.12
N ILE A 243 9.85 -14.42 -26.28
CA ILE A 243 10.53 -13.87 -27.47
C ILE A 243 11.99 -14.32 -27.48
N ILE A 244 12.65 -14.27 -26.33
CA ILE A 244 14.10 -14.49 -26.23
C ILE A 244 14.49 -15.94 -25.91
N LYS A 245 13.52 -16.80 -25.57
CA LYS A 245 13.76 -18.19 -25.11
C LYS A 245 14.57 -19.02 -26.10
N THR A 246 14.17 -19.09 -27.36
CA THR A 246 14.87 -19.91 -28.38
C THR A 246 16.32 -19.45 -28.54
N PHE A 247 16.53 -18.14 -28.54
CA PHE A 247 17.85 -17.54 -28.59
C PHE A 247 18.69 -17.88 -27.35
N HIS A 248 18.11 -17.80 -26.15
CA HIS A 248 18.78 -18.20 -24.92
C HIS A 248 19.14 -19.70 -24.91
N ASP A 249 18.24 -20.56 -25.36
CA ASP A 249 18.46 -22.01 -25.43
C ASP A 249 19.63 -22.34 -26.38
N ASP A 250 19.74 -21.66 -27.51
CA ASP A 250 20.84 -21.83 -28.45
C ASP A 250 22.20 -21.34 -27.92
N ILE A 251 22.20 -20.32 -27.07
CA ILE A 251 23.41 -19.87 -26.38
C ILE A 251 23.78 -20.84 -25.24
N LEU A 252 22.79 -21.37 -24.52
CA LEU A 252 23.01 -22.35 -23.45
C LEU A 252 23.53 -23.69 -23.98
N LYS A 253 23.15 -24.12 -25.20
CA LYS A 253 23.76 -25.28 -25.87
C LYS A 253 25.28 -25.15 -26.05
N LYS A 254 25.81 -23.92 -25.99
CA LYS A 254 27.24 -23.61 -26.15
C LYS A 254 28.01 -23.51 -24.82
N GLY A 255 27.37 -23.77 -23.64
CA GLY A 255 28.07 -23.83 -22.35
C GLY A 255 27.19 -23.67 -21.09
N SER A 256 27.80 -23.67 -19.90
CA SER A 256 27.13 -23.49 -18.60
C SER A 256 26.65 -22.04 -18.35
N GLY A 257 25.97 -21.77 -17.23
CA GLY A 257 25.41 -20.44 -16.90
C GLY A 257 26.43 -19.29 -16.86
N GLY A 258 27.67 -19.52 -16.41
CA GLY A 258 28.74 -18.52 -16.50
C GLY A 258 29.24 -18.29 -17.94
N ALA A 259 29.17 -19.32 -18.79
CA ALA A 259 29.46 -19.18 -20.22
C ALA A 259 28.34 -18.42 -20.95
N PHE A 260 27.09 -18.57 -20.51
CA PHE A 260 25.96 -17.82 -21.05
C PHE A 260 26.15 -16.30 -20.93
N VAL A 261 26.45 -15.80 -19.72
CA VAL A 261 26.68 -14.37 -19.48
C VAL A 261 27.81 -13.83 -20.37
N LYS A 262 28.92 -14.57 -20.47
CA LYS A 262 30.05 -14.20 -21.35
C LYS A 262 29.68 -14.23 -22.83
N ASN A 263 28.89 -15.21 -23.26
CA ASN A 263 28.42 -15.31 -24.64
C ASN A 263 27.49 -14.15 -25.00
N ILE A 264 26.57 -13.77 -24.12
CA ILE A 264 25.73 -12.59 -24.32
C ILE A 264 26.58 -11.32 -24.42
N ALA A 265 27.53 -11.11 -23.50
CA ALA A 265 28.45 -9.98 -23.58
C ALA A 265 29.24 -9.97 -24.90
N SER A 266 29.69 -11.13 -25.39
CA SER A 266 30.40 -11.23 -26.66
C SER A 266 29.59 -10.75 -27.88
N LEU A 267 28.26 -10.88 -27.83
CA LEU A 267 27.36 -10.39 -28.88
C LEU A 267 27.20 -8.86 -28.84
N CYS A 268 27.39 -8.23 -27.68
CA CYS A 268 27.33 -6.78 -27.54
C CYS A 268 28.60 -6.09 -28.04
N LYS A 269 29.77 -6.73 -27.91
CA LYS A 269 31.09 -6.14 -28.23
C LYS A 269 31.19 -5.47 -29.61
N PRO A 270 30.65 -6.05 -30.71
CA PRO A 270 30.73 -5.41 -32.03
C PRO A 270 29.84 -4.17 -32.17
N VAL A 271 28.86 -3.99 -31.27
CA VAL A 271 27.87 -2.92 -31.37
C VAL A 271 28.37 -1.66 -30.69
N THR A 272 28.58 -0.60 -31.46
CA THR A 272 29.01 0.69 -30.88
C THR A 272 27.78 1.46 -30.42
N CYS A 273 27.78 1.92 -29.15
CA CYS A 273 26.70 2.69 -28.55
C CYS A 273 27.13 4.14 -28.27
N ASN A 274 26.18 5.06 -28.32
CA ASN A 274 26.38 6.45 -27.87
C ASN A 274 26.35 6.56 -26.34
N ALA A 275 26.54 7.76 -25.79
CA ALA A 275 26.52 8.00 -24.33
C ALA A 275 25.18 7.68 -23.63
N LYS A 276 24.11 7.42 -24.39
CA LYS A 276 22.78 7.01 -23.89
C LYS A 276 22.56 5.50 -24.01
N GLY A 277 23.57 4.77 -24.49
CA GLY A 277 23.51 3.35 -24.77
C GLY A 277 22.81 2.97 -26.08
N GLU A 278 22.40 3.95 -26.89
CA GLU A 278 21.73 3.68 -28.17
C GLU A 278 22.76 3.22 -29.22
N PRO A 279 22.51 2.10 -29.94
CA PRO A 279 23.36 1.64 -31.02
C PRO A 279 23.49 2.68 -32.14
N LEU A 280 24.71 2.92 -32.62
CA LEU A 280 24.99 3.87 -33.70
C LEU A 280 24.65 3.30 -35.09
N ASP A 281 24.67 1.97 -35.25
CA ASP A 281 24.40 1.27 -36.51
C ASP A 281 23.18 0.36 -36.38
N ASN A 282 22.09 0.76 -37.04
CA ASN A 282 20.84 0.01 -37.09
C ASN A 282 21.00 -1.37 -37.75
N ILE A 283 22.00 -1.58 -38.62
CA ILE A 283 22.25 -2.87 -39.25
C ILE A 283 22.67 -3.91 -38.21
N GLN A 284 23.47 -3.50 -37.21
CA GLN A 284 23.92 -4.39 -36.14
C GLN A 284 22.76 -4.83 -35.25
N VAL A 285 21.87 -3.90 -34.89
CA VAL A 285 20.63 -4.21 -34.15
C VAL A 285 19.74 -5.16 -34.94
N MET A 286 19.62 -4.94 -36.25
CA MET A 286 18.84 -5.82 -37.12
C MET A 286 19.45 -7.22 -37.23
N ASN A 287 20.77 -7.34 -37.24
CA ASN A 287 21.45 -8.63 -37.23
C ASN A 287 21.23 -9.38 -35.90
N LEU A 288 21.29 -8.67 -34.76
CA LEU A 288 20.92 -9.25 -33.47
C LEU A 288 19.46 -9.69 -33.45
N SER A 289 18.56 -8.87 -34.00
CA SER A 289 17.14 -9.20 -34.09
C SER A 289 16.89 -10.47 -34.91
N LYS A 290 17.58 -10.62 -36.05
CA LYS A 290 17.53 -11.85 -36.87
C LYS A 290 18.01 -13.07 -36.09
N GLN A 291 19.08 -12.94 -35.32
CA GLN A 291 19.58 -14.03 -34.46
C GLN A 291 18.57 -14.39 -33.36
N ILE A 292 17.95 -13.39 -32.72
CA ILE A 292 16.93 -13.63 -31.68
C ILE A 292 15.71 -14.36 -32.26
N THR A 293 15.29 -13.97 -33.47
CA THR A 293 14.14 -14.58 -34.14
C THR A 293 14.45 -15.92 -34.82
N GLN A 294 15.69 -16.37 -34.83
CA GLN A 294 16.07 -17.61 -35.49
C GLN A 294 15.36 -18.79 -34.82
N GLY A 295 14.50 -19.49 -35.58
CA GLY A 295 13.69 -20.59 -35.04
C GLY A 295 12.50 -20.15 -34.17
N SER A 296 12.12 -18.86 -34.23
CA SER A 296 10.91 -18.31 -33.59
C SER A 296 9.92 -17.80 -34.65
N LEU A 297 8.64 -17.67 -34.27
CA LEU A 297 7.60 -17.05 -35.10
C LEU A 297 7.65 -15.51 -35.08
N SER A 298 8.52 -14.92 -34.25
CA SER A 298 8.65 -13.48 -34.09
C SER A 298 9.29 -12.79 -35.31
N CYS A 299 8.80 -11.60 -35.66
CA CYS A 299 9.32 -10.80 -36.77
C CYS A 299 10.59 -10.03 -36.36
N PRO A 300 11.70 -10.09 -37.14
CA PRO A 300 12.95 -9.38 -36.81
C PRO A 300 12.77 -7.87 -36.61
N THR A 301 11.94 -7.22 -37.44
CA THR A 301 11.67 -5.78 -37.30
C THR A 301 10.97 -5.45 -35.99
N LYS A 302 10.03 -6.31 -35.54
CA LYS A 302 9.36 -6.14 -34.24
C LYS A 302 10.35 -6.29 -33.10
N VAL A 303 11.22 -7.30 -33.15
CA VAL A 303 12.26 -7.53 -32.14
C VAL A 303 13.27 -6.38 -32.10
N SER A 304 13.62 -5.81 -33.25
CA SER A 304 14.49 -4.63 -33.29
C SER A 304 13.88 -3.43 -32.58
N ASN A 305 12.57 -3.19 -32.76
CA ASN A 305 11.90 -2.12 -32.04
C ASN A 305 11.87 -2.40 -30.53
N LEU A 306 11.61 -3.64 -30.12
CA LEU A 306 11.67 -4.04 -28.71
C LEU A 306 13.07 -3.84 -28.10
N ILE A 307 14.14 -4.13 -28.85
CA ILE A 307 15.51 -3.86 -28.41
C ILE A 307 15.71 -2.36 -28.17
N MET A 308 15.29 -1.52 -29.12
CA MET A 308 15.44 -0.07 -29.00
C MET A 308 14.59 0.50 -27.86
N ASP A 309 13.35 0.04 -27.70
CA ASP A 309 12.45 0.43 -26.61
C ASP A 309 12.99 0.01 -25.24
N SER A 310 13.60 -1.19 -25.18
CA SER A 310 14.30 -1.68 -24.00
C SER A 310 15.48 -0.79 -23.62
N ILE A 311 16.37 -0.48 -24.57
CA ILE A 311 17.52 0.40 -24.33
C ILE A 311 17.06 1.80 -23.90
N ALA A 312 16.04 2.36 -24.56
CA ALA A 312 15.52 3.68 -24.25
C ALA A 312 14.96 3.80 -22.82
N SER A 313 14.51 2.68 -22.22
CA SER A 313 13.99 2.67 -20.84
C SER A 313 15.05 2.97 -19.77
N TYR A 314 16.34 2.84 -20.08
CA TYR A 314 17.43 3.22 -19.15
C TYR A 314 17.79 4.72 -19.21
N GLU A 315 17.25 5.46 -20.18
CA GLU A 315 17.58 6.87 -20.42
C GLU A 315 16.40 7.82 -20.14
N LYS A 316 15.18 7.45 -20.57
CA LYS A 316 14.02 8.35 -20.50
C LYS A 316 12.83 7.73 -19.78
N TYR A 317 12.34 8.45 -18.79
CA TYR A 317 11.00 8.27 -18.26
C TYR A 317 9.92 8.78 -19.22
N TYR A 318 9.03 7.88 -19.59
CA TYR A 318 7.84 8.20 -20.37
C TYR A 318 6.62 8.17 -19.46
N VAL A 319 6.01 9.34 -19.31
CA VAL A 319 4.65 9.49 -18.79
C VAL A 319 3.69 9.14 -19.93
N GLY A 320 2.75 8.23 -19.67
CA GLY A 320 1.72 7.85 -20.64
C GLY A 320 0.94 9.07 -21.15
N GLU A 321 0.53 9.06 -22.43
CA GLU A 321 -0.18 10.19 -23.04
C GLU A 321 -1.45 10.56 -22.27
N GLU A 322 -2.10 9.57 -21.65
CA GLU A 322 -3.29 9.76 -20.82
C GLU A 322 -3.07 10.72 -19.63
N PHE A 323 -1.82 10.89 -19.18
CA PHE A 323 -1.45 11.77 -18.08
C PHE A 323 -0.92 13.13 -18.53
N LEU A 324 -0.66 13.30 -19.83
CA LEU A 324 -0.20 14.56 -20.40
C LEU A 324 -1.41 15.45 -20.67
N THR A 325 -1.96 16.04 -19.60
CA THR A 325 -3.23 16.78 -19.63
C THR A 325 -3.27 17.97 -20.61
N ASN A 326 -2.09 18.52 -20.93
CA ASN A 326 -1.91 19.58 -21.93
C ASN A 326 -2.05 19.08 -23.38
N ARG A 327 -1.97 17.77 -23.62
CA ARG A 327 -2.12 17.13 -24.94
C ARG A 327 -3.52 16.56 -25.17
N LEU A 328 -4.36 16.56 -24.15
CA LEU A 328 -5.73 16.09 -24.24
C LEU A 328 -6.65 17.19 -24.80
N ASP A 329 -7.47 16.84 -25.80
CA ASP A 329 -8.54 17.68 -26.31
C ASP A 329 -9.75 17.61 -25.37
N ILE A 330 -9.66 18.36 -24.27
CA ILE A 330 -10.65 18.38 -23.19
C ILE A 330 -10.91 19.80 -22.71
N THR A 331 -12.05 19.99 -22.05
CA THR A 331 -12.40 21.27 -21.42
C THR A 331 -11.40 21.65 -20.32
N PRO A 332 -11.17 22.96 -20.06
CA PRO A 332 -10.30 23.41 -18.97
C PRO A 332 -10.68 22.80 -17.61
N GLU A 333 -11.97 22.75 -17.29
CA GLU A 333 -12.47 22.15 -16.05
C GLU A 333 -12.07 20.67 -15.91
N LYS A 334 -12.17 19.90 -16.99
CA LYS A 334 -11.75 18.49 -17.00
C LYS A 334 -10.23 18.37 -16.87
N ARG A 335 -9.47 19.31 -17.45
CA ARG A 335 -8.01 19.36 -17.29
C ARG A 335 -7.61 19.62 -15.84
N ASP A 336 -8.24 20.57 -15.18
CA ASP A 336 -7.98 20.93 -13.78
C ASP A 336 -8.30 19.76 -12.84
N MET A 337 -9.44 19.08 -13.08
CA MET A 337 -9.81 17.86 -12.35
C MET A 337 -8.74 16.78 -12.45
N ILE A 338 -8.24 16.52 -13.66
CA ILE A 338 -7.24 15.49 -13.94
C ILE A 338 -5.90 15.87 -13.29
N ASN A 339 -5.49 17.14 -13.37
CA ASN A 339 -4.28 17.62 -12.71
C ASN A 339 -4.35 17.48 -11.17
N LEU A 340 -5.52 17.76 -10.57
CA LEU A 340 -5.73 17.58 -9.15
C LEU A 340 -5.65 16.09 -8.76
N ALA A 341 -6.30 15.19 -9.51
CA ALA A 341 -6.22 13.76 -9.29
C ALA A 341 -4.77 13.25 -9.33
N LEU A 342 -3.99 13.68 -10.33
CA LEU A 342 -2.57 13.33 -10.45
C LEU A 342 -1.77 13.84 -9.27
N THR A 343 -1.98 15.08 -8.83
CA THR A 343 -1.28 15.66 -7.68
C THR A 343 -1.57 14.86 -6.41
N LEU A 344 -2.84 14.56 -6.14
CA LEU A 344 -3.26 13.77 -4.99
C LEU A 344 -2.66 12.35 -5.04
N TYR A 345 -2.60 11.73 -6.22
CA TYR A 345 -1.99 10.42 -6.38
C TYR A 345 -0.48 10.44 -6.13
N ARG A 346 0.25 11.40 -6.71
CA ARG A 346 1.71 11.55 -6.54
C ARG A 346 2.11 11.69 -5.08
N GLN A 347 1.28 12.37 -4.29
CA GLN A 347 1.44 12.59 -2.85
C GLN A 347 0.85 11.45 -1.99
N CYS A 348 0.39 10.36 -2.60
CA CYS A 348 -0.23 9.21 -1.93
C CYS A 348 -1.47 9.56 -1.09
N TRP A 349 -2.29 10.53 -1.53
CA TRP A 349 -3.60 10.83 -0.94
C TRP A 349 -4.71 9.95 -1.51
N ILE A 350 -4.56 9.47 -2.74
CA ILE A 350 -5.48 8.54 -3.39
C ILE A 350 -4.71 7.33 -3.89
N THR A 351 -5.35 6.16 -3.92
CA THR A 351 -4.67 4.94 -4.41
C THR A 351 -4.62 4.89 -5.93
N SER A 352 -3.77 3.99 -6.42
CA SER A 352 -3.71 3.70 -7.85
C SER A 352 -5.00 3.10 -8.39
N ASP A 353 -5.78 2.41 -7.58
CA ASP A 353 -7.09 1.89 -8.00
C ASP A 353 -8.02 3.03 -8.41
N LEU A 354 -8.03 4.12 -7.63
CA LEU A 354 -8.83 5.29 -7.96
C LEU A 354 -8.31 5.99 -9.23
N LEU A 355 -6.99 6.10 -9.38
CA LEU A 355 -6.40 6.69 -10.58
C LEU A 355 -6.71 5.84 -11.83
N GLN A 356 -6.54 4.52 -11.75
CA GLN A 356 -6.87 3.59 -12.84
C GLN A 356 -8.35 3.68 -13.23
N LEU A 357 -9.23 3.73 -12.23
CA LEU A 357 -10.66 3.92 -12.47
C LEU A 357 -10.89 5.21 -13.28
N LEU A 358 -10.37 6.34 -12.79
CA LEU A 358 -10.56 7.67 -13.39
C LEU A 358 -9.95 7.87 -14.78
N PHE A 359 -8.87 7.18 -15.13
CA PHE A 359 -8.18 7.37 -16.41
C PHE A 359 -8.50 6.28 -17.44
N VAL A 360 -8.49 5.02 -17.02
CA VAL A 360 -8.59 3.88 -17.95
C VAL A 360 -9.88 3.08 -17.82
N ARG A 361 -10.75 3.42 -16.87
CA ARG A 361 -12.01 2.69 -16.60
C ARG A 361 -11.77 1.23 -16.25
N GLU A 362 -10.71 0.97 -15.50
CA GLU A 362 -10.38 -0.36 -15.03
C GLU A 362 -10.29 -0.36 -13.51
N MET A 363 -10.73 -1.45 -12.91
CA MET A 363 -10.53 -1.72 -11.49
C MET A 363 -9.76 -3.03 -11.35
N GLN A 364 -8.78 -3.03 -10.46
CA GLN A 364 -7.96 -4.21 -10.21
C GLN A 364 -8.01 -4.57 -8.75
N MET A 365 -8.07 -5.87 -8.47
CA MET A 365 -7.91 -6.34 -7.11
C MET A 365 -7.10 -7.62 -7.13
N ASP A 366 -5.90 -7.51 -6.57
CA ASP A 366 -4.93 -8.60 -6.44
C ASP A 366 -5.46 -9.68 -5.48
N THR A 367 -4.81 -10.85 -5.50
CA THR A 367 -5.15 -11.96 -4.60
C THR A 367 -4.96 -11.56 -3.14
N CYS A 368 -5.97 -11.84 -2.32
CA CYS A 368 -5.84 -11.68 -0.87
C CYS A 368 -5.31 -12.97 -0.23
N MET A 369 -4.86 -12.86 1.02
CA MET A 369 -4.54 -14.01 1.88
C MET A 369 -5.84 -14.74 2.27
N GLU A 370 -6.51 -15.40 1.31
CA GLU A 370 -7.76 -16.13 1.53
C GLU A 370 -7.80 -17.45 0.77
N MET A 371 -8.64 -18.38 1.23
CA MET A 371 -8.86 -19.67 0.55
C MET A 371 -9.96 -19.55 -0.49
N PHE A 372 -9.63 -19.81 -1.75
CA PHE A 372 -10.61 -19.76 -2.86
C PHE A 372 -11.43 -21.06 -3.00
N ASN A 373 -10.99 -22.16 -2.38
CA ASN A 373 -11.52 -23.51 -2.62
C ASN A 373 -12.41 -24.03 -1.47
N LYS A 374 -13.05 -23.17 -0.66
CA LYS A 374 -13.91 -23.60 0.45
C LYS A 374 -15.38 -23.36 0.12
N ASP A 375 -16.17 -24.44 0.14
CA ASP A 375 -17.62 -24.37 -0.02
C ASP A 375 -18.24 -23.42 1.01
N GLY A 376 -19.08 -22.49 0.54
CA GLY A 376 -19.80 -21.54 1.37
C GLY A 376 -19.04 -20.25 1.74
N ILE A 377 -17.77 -20.09 1.36
CA ILE A 377 -17.02 -18.83 1.54
C ILE A 377 -16.91 -18.10 0.20
N LYS A 378 -17.49 -16.90 0.13
CA LYS A 378 -17.30 -16.00 -1.02
C LYS A 378 -15.90 -15.36 -0.96
N PRO A 379 -15.16 -15.34 -2.09
CA PRO A 379 -13.94 -14.55 -2.24
C PRO A 379 -14.19 -13.07 -2.00
N ILE A 380 -13.17 -12.35 -1.51
CA ILE A 380 -13.25 -10.90 -1.22
C ILE A 380 -13.71 -10.07 -2.42
N GLY A 381 -13.35 -10.48 -3.63
CA GLY A 381 -13.81 -9.88 -4.88
C GLY A 381 -15.32 -9.89 -5.05
N ASP A 382 -15.97 -10.95 -4.61
CA ASP A 382 -17.42 -11.05 -4.66
C ASP A 382 -18.06 -10.27 -3.50
N VAL A 383 -17.46 -10.32 -2.31
CA VAL A 383 -17.96 -9.58 -1.13
C VAL A 383 -17.99 -8.08 -1.38
N LEU A 384 -16.98 -7.54 -2.07
CA LEU A 384 -16.82 -6.10 -2.28
C LEU A 384 -17.51 -5.56 -3.55
N ALA A 385 -18.19 -6.42 -4.31
CA ALA A 385 -18.71 -6.05 -5.63
C ALA A 385 -19.70 -4.87 -5.59
N ARG A 386 -20.55 -4.78 -4.56
CA ARG A 386 -21.49 -3.67 -4.40
C ARG A 386 -20.80 -2.36 -4.04
N LEU A 387 -19.86 -2.40 -3.10
CA LEU A 387 -19.08 -1.23 -2.72
C LEU A 387 -18.31 -0.65 -3.92
N ARG A 388 -17.74 -1.52 -4.77
CA ARG A 388 -17.08 -1.11 -6.02
C ARG A 388 -18.05 -0.45 -7.00
N LYS A 389 -19.25 -0.99 -7.20
CA LYS A 389 -20.28 -0.37 -8.07
C LYS A 389 -20.67 1.03 -7.62
N VAL A 390 -20.77 1.25 -6.31
CA VAL A 390 -21.02 2.58 -5.73
C VAL A 390 -19.83 3.51 -5.93
N LEU A 391 -18.60 3.03 -5.72
CA LEU A 391 -17.38 3.78 -6.04
C LEU A 391 -17.36 4.24 -7.51
N TYR A 392 -17.76 3.37 -8.44
CA TYR A 392 -17.87 3.73 -9.86
C TYR A 392 -18.95 4.78 -10.10
N GLY A 393 -20.12 4.62 -9.44
CA GLY A 393 -21.20 5.60 -9.50
C GLY A 393 -20.76 6.98 -9.03
N ALA A 394 -20.03 7.04 -7.91
CA ALA A 394 -19.50 8.28 -7.37
C ALA A 394 -18.42 8.90 -8.27
N ALA A 395 -17.52 8.08 -8.81
CA ALA A 395 -16.44 8.54 -9.70
C ALA A 395 -16.96 9.08 -11.05
N PHE A 396 -18.05 8.53 -11.57
CA PHE A 396 -18.59 8.86 -12.90
C PHE A 396 -19.96 9.51 -12.87
N ASN A 397 -20.38 10.05 -11.72
CA ASN A 397 -21.68 10.71 -11.55
C ASN A 397 -22.85 9.86 -12.07
N SER A 398 -22.79 8.56 -11.82
CA SER A 398 -23.80 7.58 -12.24
C SER A 398 -24.04 7.49 -13.75
N ASP A 399 -23.09 7.91 -14.58
CA ASP A 399 -23.17 7.75 -16.04
C ASP A 399 -23.30 6.27 -16.41
N GLN A 400 -24.50 5.91 -16.89
CA GLN A 400 -24.83 4.54 -17.27
C GLN A 400 -24.18 4.12 -18.59
N ASN A 401 -23.62 5.06 -19.35
CA ASN A 401 -22.83 4.74 -20.56
C ASN A 401 -21.39 4.37 -20.22
N THR A 402 -20.93 4.70 -19.01
CA THR A 402 -19.61 4.30 -18.55
C THR A 402 -19.60 2.80 -18.25
N VAL A 403 -18.58 2.10 -18.77
CA VAL A 403 -18.35 0.67 -18.54
C VAL A 403 -16.98 0.50 -17.91
N ILE A 404 -16.93 -0.21 -16.78
CA ILE A 404 -15.69 -0.49 -16.05
C ILE A 404 -15.27 -1.94 -16.28
N SER A 405 -14.01 -2.17 -16.65
CA SER A 405 -13.44 -3.51 -16.74
C SER A 405 -12.87 -3.94 -15.38
N GLU A 406 -13.32 -5.07 -14.84
CA GLU A 406 -12.85 -5.59 -13.55
C GLU A 406 -11.82 -6.71 -13.70
N TYR A 407 -10.58 -6.46 -13.29
CA TYR A 407 -9.53 -7.47 -13.11
C TYR A 407 -9.46 -7.87 -11.64
N VAL A 408 -10.48 -8.61 -11.19
CA VAL A 408 -10.64 -9.01 -9.80
C VAL A 408 -10.47 -10.51 -9.68
N ILE A 409 -9.52 -10.95 -8.85
CA ILE A 409 -9.26 -12.37 -8.65
C ILE A 409 -10.27 -12.97 -7.68
N THR A 410 -11.20 -13.78 -8.20
CA THR A 410 -12.23 -14.49 -7.41
C THR A 410 -12.09 -16.01 -7.46
N SER A 411 -11.21 -16.54 -8.30
CA SER A 411 -10.83 -17.94 -8.31
C SER A 411 -9.50 -18.13 -9.04
N ASP A 412 -8.95 -19.35 -8.99
CA ASP A 412 -7.71 -19.74 -9.66
C ASP A 412 -7.74 -19.67 -11.20
N LYS A 413 -8.92 -19.40 -11.80
CA LYS A 413 -9.13 -19.29 -13.26
C LYS A 413 -10.20 -18.27 -13.66
N CYS A 414 -10.51 -17.30 -12.80
CA CYS A 414 -11.65 -16.41 -12.99
C CYS A 414 -11.56 -15.55 -14.28
N LEU A 415 -10.36 -15.14 -14.70
CA LEU A 415 -10.14 -14.29 -15.87
C LEU A 415 -9.97 -15.07 -17.19
N ASP A 416 -9.91 -16.40 -17.14
CA ASP A 416 -9.79 -17.26 -18.33
C ASP A 416 -11.07 -17.22 -19.20
N LYS A 417 -12.20 -16.85 -18.59
CA LYS A 417 -13.51 -16.68 -19.24
C LYS A 417 -13.72 -15.27 -19.82
N GLY A 418 -12.70 -14.41 -19.75
CA GLY A 418 -12.76 -13.01 -20.15
C GLY A 418 -12.86 -12.05 -18.96
N VAL A 419 -12.62 -10.77 -19.21
CA VAL A 419 -12.65 -9.69 -18.20
C VAL A 419 -14.09 -9.24 -17.98
N PRO A 420 -14.67 -9.37 -16.76
CA PRO A 420 -16.00 -8.87 -16.47
C PRO A 420 -16.10 -7.35 -16.69
N THR A 421 -17.23 -6.91 -17.26
CA THR A 421 -17.56 -5.49 -17.36
C THR A 421 -18.72 -5.15 -16.42
N VAL A 422 -18.63 -3.98 -15.79
CA VAL A 422 -19.56 -3.53 -14.76
C VAL A 422 -20.00 -2.10 -15.04
N THR A 423 -21.31 -1.88 -15.01
CA THR A 423 -21.91 -0.53 -15.11
C THR A 423 -21.96 0.14 -13.72
N PRO A 424 -21.63 1.43 -13.60
CA PRO A 424 -21.75 2.20 -12.37
C PRO A 424 -23.15 2.16 -11.74
N ALA A 425 -23.21 2.17 -10.42
CA ALA A 425 -24.47 2.32 -9.69
C ALA A 425 -25.14 3.67 -10.01
N LYS A 426 -26.47 3.67 -10.10
CA LYS A 426 -27.27 4.88 -10.16
C LYS A 426 -27.42 5.48 -8.76
N LEU A 427 -27.05 6.74 -8.60
CA LEU A 427 -27.02 7.45 -7.33
C LEU A 427 -27.89 8.71 -7.44
N ASP A 428 -28.89 8.83 -6.57
CA ASP A 428 -29.95 9.84 -6.70
C ASP A 428 -29.54 11.28 -6.33
N SER A 429 -28.33 11.49 -5.79
CA SER A 429 -27.94 12.78 -5.18
C SER A 429 -26.44 13.10 -5.31
N VAL A 430 -25.83 12.81 -6.46
CA VAL A 430 -24.39 13.00 -6.65
C VAL A 430 -24.09 14.32 -7.33
N GLN A 431 -23.47 15.23 -6.57
CA GLN A 431 -22.78 16.40 -7.12
C GLN A 431 -21.60 15.93 -7.97
N LYS A 432 -21.28 16.64 -9.05
CA LYS A 432 -20.17 16.24 -9.93
C LYS A 432 -18.88 16.12 -9.11
N LEU A 433 -18.11 15.05 -9.34
CA LEU A 433 -16.81 14.85 -8.70
C LEU A 433 -15.93 16.11 -8.71
N TYR A 434 -15.87 16.81 -9.85
CA TYR A 434 -15.11 18.06 -9.96
C TYR A 434 -15.65 19.18 -9.05
N ASP A 435 -16.97 19.33 -8.94
CA ASP A 435 -17.58 20.34 -8.07
C ASP A 435 -17.28 20.04 -6.59
N VAL A 436 -17.31 18.75 -6.22
CA VAL A 436 -16.89 18.28 -4.88
C VAL A 436 -15.44 18.67 -4.63
N TRP A 437 -14.52 18.27 -5.50
CA TRP A 437 -13.11 18.58 -5.29
C TRP A 437 -12.79 20.07 -5.35
N LYS A 438 -13.38 20.82 -6.27
CA LYS A 438 -13.19 22.27 -6.40
C LYS A 438 -13.63 22.98 -5.13
N THR A 439 -14.82 22.66 -4.61
CA THR A 439 -15.36 23.28 -3.39
C THR A 439 -14.48 23.01 -2.17
N TYR A 440 -13.76 21.89 -2.14
CA TYR A 440 -13.17 21.38 -0.91
C TYR A 440 -11.64 21.29 -0.88
N PHE A 441 -10.99 21.24 -2.03
CA PHE A 441 -9.53 21.16 -2.16
C PHE A 441 -8.92 22.37 -2.88
N ILE A 442 -9.72 23.18 -3.57
CA ILE A 442 -9.25 24.36 -4.30
C ILE A 442 -9.81 25.61 -3.61
N PRO A 443 -9.05 26.30 -2.73
CA PRO A 443 -9.48 27.58 -2.20
C PRO A 443 -9.70 28.57 -3.34
N ASP A 444 -10.74 29.41 -3.25
CA ASP A 444 -11.19 30.37 -4.28
C ASP A 444 -10.09 31.34 -4.79
N ASN A 445 -8.92 31.41 -4.14
CA ASN A 445 -7.84 32.34 -4.46
C ASN A 445 -6.63 31.76 -5.23
N TYR A 446 -6.58 30.47 -5.60
CA TYR A 446 -5.33 29.86 -6.11
C TYR A 446 -5.43 29.03 -7.40
N GLY A 447 -6.51 29.19 -8.17
CA GLY A 447 -6.79 28.42 -9.40
C GLY A 447 -5.75 28.48 -10.54
N HIS A 448 -4.65 29.26 -10.42
CA HIS A 448 -3.63 29.41 -11.47
C HIS A 448 -2.24 28.85 -11.16
N THR A 449 -1.99 28.28 -9.98
CA THR A 449 -0.61 27.94 -9.54
C THR A 449 -0.33 26.46 -9.33
N VAL A 450 -1.29 25.56 -9.59
CA VAL A 450 -1.12 24.10 -9.38
C VAL A 450 -0.03 23.51 -10.27
N CYS A 451 0.18 24.04 -11.49
CA CYS A 451 1.27 23.58 -12.36
C CYS A 451 2.67 24.07 -11.94
N LYS A 452 2.80 25.17 -11.17
CA LYS A 452 4.09 25.62 -10.61
C LYS A 452 4.45 24.93 -9.30
N ALA A 453 3.47 24.32 -8.62
CA ALA A 453 3.68 23.62 -7.35
C ALA A 453 4.59 22.38 -7.47
N TRP A 454 4.76 21.83 -8.68
CA TRP A 454 5.71 20.74 -8.91
C TRP A 454 7.17 21.19 -8.78
N GLU A 455 7.46 22.49 -8.95
CA GLU A 455 8.82 23.06 -8.80
C GLU A 455 9.08 23.60 -7.38
N SER A 456 8.09 23.64 -6.49
CA SER A 456 8.21 24.23 -5.15
C SER A 456 7.46 23.39 -4.10
N LEU A 457 7.77 22.09 -4.04
CA LEU A 457 7.21 21.09 -3.13
C LEU A 457 7.30 21.45 -1.63
N THR A 458 8.10 22.47 -1.28
CA THR A 458 8.45 22.83 0.10
C THR A 458 7.45 23.76 0.78
N GLU A 459 6.60 24.50 0.05
CA GLU A 459 5.69 25.49 0.66
C GLU A 459 4.28 24.95 0.98
N PHE A 460 3.88 23.82 0.42
CA PHE A 460 2.51 23.28 0.56
C PHE A 460 2.25 22.61 1.93
N VAL A 461 3.30 22.29 2.68
CA VAL A 461 3.23 21.50 3.94
C VAL A 461 2.77 22.33 5.15
N LEU A 462 2.59 23.66 5.04
CA LEU A 462 2.59 24.54 6.22
C LEU A 462 1.35 25.42 6.50
N MET A 463 0.14 25.17 5.97
CA MET A 463 -1.01 26.05 6.23
C MET A 463 -2.19 25.44 7.01
N ASP A 464 -2.45 26.04 8.18
CA ASP A 464 -3.42 25.67 9.23
C ASP A 464 -4.78 26.38 9.02
N ASN A 465 -5.87 25.63 8.79
CA ASN A 465 -7.21 26.19 8.46
C ASN A 465 -8.37 25.50 9.23
N ARG A 466 -8.43 25.67 10.55
CA ARG A 466 -9.36 24.93 11.43
C ARG A 466 -10.83 25.36 11.42
N LYS A 467 -11.17 26.61 11.05
CA LYS A 467 -12.55 27.14 11.22
C LYS A 467 -13.50 26.91 10.03
N LEU A 468 -12.97 26.85 8.80
CA LEU A 468 -13.75 26.47 7.60
C LEU A 468 -14.03 24.95 7.56
N PHE A 469 -13.14 24.16 8.15
CA PHE A 469 -13.19 22.70 8.16
C PHE A 469 -14.41 22.13 8.91
N TYR A 470 -14.78 22.72 10.06
CA TYR A 470 -15.84 22.20 10.94
C TYR A 470 -17.27 22.36 10.40
N LYS A 471 -17.56 23.38 9.58
CA LYS A 471 -18.89 23.55 8.96
C LYS A 471 -19.01 22.79 7.63
N ALA A 472 -17.89 22.68 6.91
CA ALA A 472 -17.79 21.81 5.74
C ALA A 472 -17.85 20.31 6.12
N SER A 473 -17.35 19.91 7.29
CA SER A 473 -17.28 18.51 7.69
C SER A 473 -18.64 17.84 7.86
N THR A 474 -19.67 18.51 8.39
CA THR A 474 -20.99 17.88 8.58
C THR A 474 -21.69 17.60 7.26
N GLN A 475 -21.69 18.55 6.32
CA GLN A 475 -22.30 18.35 5.00
C GLN A 475 -21.54 17.31 4.17
N LYS A 476 -20.20 17.34 4.19
CA LYS A 476 -19.37 16.30 3.58
C LYS A 476 -19.69 14.92 4.17
N MET A 477 -19.87 14.84 5.49
CA MET A 477 -20.10 13.56 6.18
C MET A 477 -21.47 13.00 5.86
N THR A 478 -22.52 13.84 5.85
CA THR A 478 -23.86 13.41 5.42
C THR A 478 -23.84 12.89 3.99
N TYR A 479 -23.11 13.54 3.09
CA TYR A 479 -22.96 13.10 1.69
C TYR A 479 -22.26 11.73 1.60
N PHE A 480 -21.12 11.58 2.27
CA PHE A 480 -20.38 10.32 2.31
C PHE A 480 -21.21 9.18 2.95
N VAL A 481 -21.93 9.45 4.05
CA VAL A 481 -22.82 8.48 4.69
C VAL A 481 -23.96 8.07 3.77
N THR A 482 -24.51 8.99 2.98
CA THR A 482 -25.57 8.69 2.01
C THR A 482 -25.08 7.75 0.92
N LEU A 483 -23.90 8.03 0.34
CA LEU A 483 -23.25 7.15 -0.64
C LEU A 483 -22.94 5.78 -0.07
N PHE A 484 -22.39 5.74 1.14
CA PHE A 484 -22.09 4.50 1.83
C PHE A 484 -23.38 3.70 2.13
N ALA A 485 -24.44 4.35 2.61
CA ALA A 485 -25.71 3.71 2.91
C ALA A 485 -26.32 3.03 1.67
N GLN A 486 -26.19 3.65 0.49
CA GLN A 486 -26.59 3.06 -0.79
C GLN A 486 -25.76 1.81 -1.14
N SER A 487 -24.51 1.70 -0.68
CA SER A 487 -23.68 0.51 -0.91
C SER A 487 -24.11 -0.71 -0.10
N CYS A 488 -24.73 -0.49 1.05
CA CYS A 488 -25.14 -1.56 1.98
C CYS A 488 -26.66 -1.80 2.04
N ASP A 489 -27.47 -1.04 1.29
CA ASP A 489 -28.93 -0.94 1.47
C ASP A 489 -29.33 -0.74 2.95
N LEU A 490 -28.62 0.17 3.65
CA LEU A 490 -28.96 0.44 5.04
C LEU A 490 -30.40 0.94 5.15
N LYS A 491 -31.13 0.44 6.15
CA LYS A 491 -32.47 0.94 6.47
C LYS A 491 -32.40 2.45 6.78
N PRO A 492 -33.37 3.26 6.35
CA PRO A 492 -33.36 4.71 6.62
C PRO A 492 -33.17 5.06 8.10
N CYS A 493 -33.77 4.29 9.01
CA CYS A 493 -33.60 4.49 10.46
C CYS A 493 -32.15 4.28 10.94
N VAL A 494 -31.40 3.35 10.34
CA VAL A 494 -29.97 3.14 10.67
C VAL A 494 -29.14 4.31 10.17
N VAL A 495 -29.45 4.82 8.98
CA VAL A 495 -28.79 6.00 8.39
C VAL A 495 -29.02 7.24 9.25
N GLU A 496 -30.26 7.50 9.67
CA GLU A 496 -30.61 8.62 10.56
C GLU A 496 -29.87 8.55 11.89
N LYS A 497 -29.85 7.37 12.53
CA LYS A 497 -29.11 7.14 13.79
C LYS A 497 -27.61 7.30 13.62
N LEU A 498 -27.05 6.82 12.50
CA LEU A 498 -25.64 6.97 12.19
C LEU A 498 -25.28 8.44 12.04
N ILE A 499 -26.04 9.19 11.23
CA ILE A 499 -25.87 10.64 11.04
C ILE A 499 -25.96 11.38 12.39
N ALA A 500 -26.92 11.02 13.23
CA ALA A 500 -27.07 11.61 14.56
C ALA A 500 -25.88 11.34 15.49
N SER A 501 -25.21 10.19 15.32
CA SER A 501 -24.06 9.77 16.14
C SER A 501 -22.72 10.32 15.65
N LEU A 502 -22.61 10.77 14.40
CA LEU A 502 -21.35 11.25 13.80
C LEU A 502 -20.63 12.35 14.60
N PRO A 503 -21.31 13.35 15.20
CA PRO A 503 -20.63 14.39 15.98
C PRO A 503 -19.91 13.86 17.22
N ASP A 504 -20.39 12.74 17.77
CA ASP A 504 -19.88 12.14 19.01
C ASP A 504 -18.83 11.05 18.75
N LEU A 505 -18.67 10.61 17.50
CA LEU A 505 -17.70 9.61 17.10
C LEU A 505 -16.34 10.24 16.79
N PRO A 506 -15.22 9.71 17.32
CA PRO A 506 -13.89 10.13 16.91
C PRO A 506 -13.70 10.00 15.39
N PRO A 507 -13.09 10.97 14.69
CA PRO A 507 -12.83 10.85 13.25
C PRO A 507 -12.07 9.57 12.87
N LYS A 508 -11.22 9.09 13.78
CA LYS A 508 -10.44 7.86 13.63
C LYS A 508 -11.24 6.56 13.61
N VAL A 509 -12.51 6.57 14.04
CA VAL A 509 -13.35 5.36 14.00
C VAL A 509 -14.25 5.29 12.78
N LEU A 510 -14.38 6.37 12.02
CA LEU A 510 -15.33 6.44 10.91
C LEU A 510 -15.07 5.34 9.87
N VAL A 511 -13.87 5.33 9.27
CA VAL A 511 -13.51 4.31 8.26
C VAL A 511 -13.67 2.89 8.81
N PRO A 512 -13.15 2.55 10.02
CA PRO A 512 -13.38 1.26 10.64
C PRO A 512 -14.87 0.87 10.82
N ILE A 513 -15.70 1.79 11.31
CA ILE A 513 -17.13 1.55 11.53
C ILE A 513 -17.84 1.29 10.21
N PHE A 514 -17.58 2.10 9.18
CA PHE A 514 -18.17 1.89 7.87
C PHE A 514 -17.73 0.53 7.28
N ALA A 515 -16.46 0.15 7.44
CA ALA A 515 -15.98 -1.15 6.98
C ALA A 515 -16.72 -2.30 7.68
N PHE A 516 -16.96 -2.15 8.99
CA PHE A 516 -17.74 -3.11 9.75
C PHE A 516 -19.20 -3.18 9.34
N LEU A 517 -19.88 -2.02 9.26
CA LEU A 517 -21.29 -1.94 8.85
C LEU A 517 -21.51 -2.57 7.48
N TYR A 518 -20.56 -2.38 6.56
CA TYR A 518 -20.60 -3.04 5.26
C TYR A 518 -20.56 -4.57 5.42
N LEU A 519 -19.58 -5.09 6.15
CA LEU A 519 -19.42 -6.54 6.32
C LEU A 519 -20.56 -7.20 7.11
N ASP A 520 -21.20 -6.48 8.03
CA ASP A 520 -22.33 -6.97 8.84
C ASP A 520 -23.66 -6.97 8.06
N HIS A 521 -23.92 -5.92 7.27
CA HIS A 521 -25.17 -5.78 6.53
C HIS A 521 -25.14 -6.38 5.12
N GLU A 522 -23.96 -6.66 4.55
CA GLU A 522 -23.86 -7.24 3.22
C GLU A 522 -24.48 -8.66 3.20
N PRO A 523 -25.33 -8.99 2.20
CA PRO A 523 -25.97 -10.29 2.11
C PRO A 523 -24.97 -11.45 1.97
N GLY A 524 -24.90 -12.31 2.99
CA GLY A 524 -24.01 -13.48 3.01
C GLY A 524 -23.39 -13.85 4.35
N ALA A 525 -23.76 -13.16 5.45
CA ALA A 525 -23.28 -13.42 6.81
C ALA A 525 -21.75 -13.61 6.87
N PHE A 526 -21.00 -12.55 6.58
CA PHE A 526 -19.55 -12.61 6.46
C PHE A 526 -18.82 -12.69 7.79
N LEU A 527 -19.44 -12.16 8.85
CA LEU A 527 -18.95 -12.22 10.22
C LEU A 527 -19.95 -13.01 11.07
N SER A 528 -19.47 -14.03 11.79
CA SER A 528 -20.20 -14.68 12.87
C SER A 528 -20.50 -13.69 14.00
N THR A 529 -21.49 -13.98 14.85
CA THR A 529 -21.79 -13.16 16.04
C THR A 529 -20.57 -12.91 16.93
N MET A 530 -19.68 -13.91 17.06
CA MET A 530 -18.44 -13.76 17.83
C MET A 530 -17.44 -12.81 17.15
N GLU A 531 -17.24 -12.94 15.84
CA GLU A 531 -16.37 -12.02 15.08
C GLU A 531 -16.90 -10.59 15.14
N ARG A 532 -18.22 -10.43 15.01
CA ARG A 532 -18.89 -9.11 15.10
C ARG A 532 -18.59 -8.41 16.41
N HIS A 533 -18.85 -9.08 17.53
CA HIS A 533 -18.61 -8.50 18.85
C HIS A 533 -17.11 -8.26 19.10
N SER A 534 -16.24 -9.19 18.69
CA SER A 534 -14.78 -9.03 18.83
C SER A 534 -14.25 -7.79 18.11
N VAL A 535 -14.73 -7.56 16.90
CA VAL A 535 -14.33 -6.41 16.08
C VAL A 535 -14.86 -5.10 16.68
N LEU A 536 -16.13 -5.04 17.09
CA LEU A 536 -16.71 -3.85 17.75
C LEU A 536 -16.04 -3.51 19.08
N PHE A 537 -15.74 -4.50 19.93
CA PHE A 537 -14.99 -4.29 21.16
C PHE A 537 -13.58 -3.77 20.87
N THR A 538 -12.92 -4.32 19.83
CA THR A 538 -11.59 -3.88 19.40
C THR A 538 -11.61 -2.41 18.99
N PHE A 539 -12.56 -1.99 18.16
CA PHE A 539 -12.70 -0.57 17.80
C PHE A 539 -12.92 0.29 19.03
N SER A 540 -13.78 -0.18 19.93
CA SER A 540 -14.12 0.59 21.12
C SER A 540 -12.91 0.79 22.04
N LEU A 541 -12.04 -0.20 22.13
CA LEU A 541 -10.86 -0.14 22.98
C LEU A 541 -9.74 0.69 22.34
N VAL A 542 -9.42 0.41 21.07
CA VAL A 542 -8.32 1.08 20.33
C VAL A 542 -8.56 2.58 20.18
N SER A 543 -9.82 3.00 20.11
CA SER A 543 -10.16 4.41 19.93
C SER A 543 -9.94 5.25 21.18
N LEU A 544 -9.81 4.59 22.34
CA LEU A 544 -9.73 5.22 23.65
C LEU A 544 -8.39 5.04 24.34
N LEU A 545 -7.64 4.00 23.99
CA LEU A 545 -6.33 3.70 24.57
C LEU A 545 -5.19 4.30 23.75
N ASP A 546 -4.13 4.73 24.43
CA ASP A 546 -2.88 5.12 23.77
C ASP A 546 -2.02 3.92 23.35
N SER A 547 -0.93 4.20 22.63
CA SER A 547 0.01 3.20 22.10
C SER A 547 0.59 2.27 23.17
N ASN A 548 1.01 2.83 24.30
CA ASN A 548 1.63 2.09 25.40
C ASN A 548 0.60 1.22 26.14
N GLN A 549 -0.63 1.70 26.25
CA GLN A 549 -1.74 0.97 26.85
C GLN A 549 -2.19 -0.20 25.99
N VAL A 550 -2.25 0.01 24.68
CA VAL A 550 -2.53 -1.07 23.74
C VAL A 550 -1.44 -2.14 23.78
N LYS A 551 -0.15 -1.76 23.76
CA LYS A 551 0.97 -2.73 23.88
C LYS A 551 0.88 -3.56 25.18
N LYS A 552 0.54 -2.94 26.32
CA LYS A 552 0.32 -3.66 27.59
C LYS A 552 -0.88 -4.60 27.55
N PHE A 553 -1.94 -4.20 26.87
CA PHE A 553 -3.15 -5.01 26.68
C PHE A 553 -2.88 -6.22 25.77
N LEU A 554 -2.14 -6.01 24.67
CA LEU A 554 -1.74 -7.04 23.71
C LEU A 554 -0.85 -8.13 24.31
N ASN A 555 -0.09 -7.83 25.37
CA ASN A 555 0.76 -8.83 26.04
C ASN A 555 -0.02 -9.90 26.82
N LEU A 556 -1.36 -9.83 26.88
CA LEU A 556 -2.19 -10.69 27.72
C LEU A 556 -2.61 -12.04 27.10
N ASN A 557 -2.28 -12.36 25.84
CA ASN A 557 -2.55 -13.70 25.29
C ASN A 557 -1.58 -14.08 24.17
N LYS A 558 -1.18 -15.36 24.13
CA LYS A 558 -0.30 -15.94 23.10
C LYS A 558 -0.97 -15.94 21.73
N LYS A 559 -0.13 -15.88 20.68
CA LYS A 559 -0.51 -15.96 19.26
C LYS A 559 -1.36 -17.20 18.98
N ALA A 560 -2.46 -17.02 18.25
CA ALA A 560 -3.29 -18.10 17.76
C ALA A 560 -3.48 -18.00 16.25
N GLU A 561 -3.38 -19.13 15.57
CA GLU A 561 -3.30 -19.25 14.13
C GLU A 561 -4.68 -19.70 13.60
N SER A 562 -5.52 -18.79 13.08
CA SER A 562 -6.85 -19.14 12.53
C SER A 562 -7.04 -18.57 11.11
N VAL A 563 -7.52 -19.41 10.20
CA VAL A 563 -7.81 -19.03 8.80
C VAL A 563 -9.01 -18.08 8.73
N GLU A 564 -10.02 -18.29 9.57
CA GLU A 564 -11.20 -17.43 9.68
C GLU A 564 -10.80 -16.00 10.06
N LEU A 565 -9.86 -15.87 11.00
CA LEU A 565 -9.32 -14.57 11.40
C LEU A 565 -8.55 -13.88 10.27
N ILE A 566 -7.64 -14.59 9.60
CA ILE A 566 -6.86 -13.99 8.51
C ILE A 566 -7.82 -13.46 7.43
N ARG A 567 -8.88 -14.23 7.13
CA ARG A 567 -9.95 -13.80 6.22
C ARG A 567 -10.69 -12.56 6.75
N ALA A 568 -11.15 -12.57 7.99
CA ALA A 568 -11.88 -11.43 8.59
C ALA A 568 -11.05 -10.15 8.56
N THR A 569 -9.76 -10.25 8.89
CA THR A 569 -8.81 -9.14 8.78
C THR A 569 -8.67 -8.65 7.34
N ASN A 570 -8.47 -9.53 6.36
CA ASN A 570 -8.36 -9.11 4.96
C ASN A 570 -9.64 -8.46 4.43
N LEU A 571 -10.80 -9.02 4.74
CA LEU A 571 -12.10 -8.44 4.43
C LEU A 571 -12.20 -7.02 4.97
N PHE A 572 -11.86 -6.85 6.25
CA PHE A 572 -11.88 -5.55 6.89
C PHE A 572 -10.94 -4.55 6.22
N MET A 573 -9.72 -4.98 5.89
CA MET A 573 -8.70 -4.12 5.28
C MET A 573 -9.08 -3.67 3.87
N LYS A 574 -9.50 -4.59 2.99
CA LYS A 574 -9.93 -4.21 1.63
C LYS A 574 -11.21 -3.39 1.64
N THR A 575 -12.14 -3.67 2.56
CA THR A 575 -13.33 -2.84 2.74
C THR A 575 -12.93 -1.42 3.16
N SER A 576 -12.04 -1.30 4.14
CA SER A 576 -11.49 -0.02 4.59
C SER A 576 -10.83 0.73 3.44
N GLN A 577 -10.05 0.06 2.59
CA GLN A 577 -9.39 0.67 1.44
C GLN A 577 -10.39 1.24 0.41
N LEU A 578 -11.45 0.50 0.09
CA LEU A 578 -12.50 1.01 -0.81
C LEU A 578 -13.27 2.17 -0.18
N ILE A 579 -13.52 2.12 1.13
CA ILE A 579 -14.11 3.23 1.88
C ILE A 579 -13.20 4.46 1.85
N VAL A 580 -11.88 4.30 1.97
CA VAL A 580 -10.91 5.39 1.82
C VAL A 580 -11.01 6.02 0.43
N ASN A 581 -11.14 5.21 -0.63
CA ASN A 581 -11.31 5.72 -2.00
C ASN A 581 -12.62 6.49 -2.16
N LEU A 582 -13.72 5.99 -1.59
CA LEU A 582 -15.00 6.72 -1.53
C LEU A 582 -14.86 8.03 -0.76
N ASN A 583 -14.15 8.02 0.36
CA ASN A 583 -13.91 9.19 1.20
C ASN A 583 -13.12 10.27 0.44
N ALA A 584 -12.09 9.85 -0.30
CA ALA A 584 -11.29 10.74 -1.15
C ALA A 584 -12.12 11.36 -2.29
N LEU A 585 -13.01 10.58 -2.94
CA LEU A 585 -13.96 11.12 -3.92
C LEU A 585 -14.90 12.16 -3.29
N CYS A 586 -15.26 12.00 -2.02
CA CYS A 586 -16.12 12.93 -1.28
C CYS A 586 -15.40 14.20 -0.79
N GLY A 587 -14.12 14.40 -1.09
CA GLY A 587 -13.42 15.61 -0.69
C GLY A 587 -12.87 15.60 0.74
N PHE A 588 -12.69 14.41 1.33
CA PHE A 588 -12.07 14.25 2.63
C PHE A 588 -10.59 13.87 2.50
N SER A 589 -9.71 14.62 3.16
CA SER A 589 -8.35 14.17 3.38
C SER A 589 -8.29 13.21 4.56
N LEU A 590 -7.52 12.13 4.41
CA LEU A 590 -7.09 11.32 5.55
C LEU A 590 -5.93 12.03 6.27
N GLY A 591 -6.26 13.07 7.03
CA GLY A 591 -5.40 13.68 8.04
C GLY A 591 -4.53 14.87 7.58
N SER A 592 -4.75 16.03 8.18
CA SER A 592 -3.75 17.10 8.36
C SER A 592 -4.29 18.29 9.18
N ASN A 593 -4.82 18.06 10.40
CA ASN A 593 -5.28 19.19 11.24
C ASN A 593 -4.90 19.11 12.72
N SER A 594 -4.06 18.17 13.15
CA SER A 594 -3.47 18.23 14.50
C SER A 594 -1.98 18.54 14.40
N THR A 595 -1.55 19.52 15.17
CA THR A 595 -0.15 19.90 15.34
C THR A 595 0.66 18.72 15.89
N THR A 596 1.53 18.17 15.04
CA THR A 596 2.84 17.48 15.19
C THR A 596 3.31 16.80 16.49
N HIS A 597 2.57 16.73 17.59
CA HIS A 597 2.97 15.93 18.76
C HIS A 597 1.93 14.94 19.29
N ASN A 598 0.67 15.02 18.86
CA ASN A 598 -0.38 14.06 19.27
C ASN A 598 -0.76 13.03 18.17
N LEU A 599 -0.26 13.16 16.94
CA LEU A 599 -0.60 12.29 15.80
C LEU A 599 0.04 10.90 15.84
N LEU A 600 1.25 10.79 16.37
CA LEU A 600 1.89 9.48 16.60
C LEU A 600 1.07 8.62 17.58
N ASN A 601 0.34 9.24 18.52
CA ASN A 601 -0.61 8.52 19.36
C ASN A 601 -1.87 8.12 18.58
N ASP A 602 -2.39 8.97 17.70
CA ASP A 602 -3.59 8.67 16.89
C ASP A 602 -3.36 7.62 15.79
N LEU A 603 -2.14 7.46 15.27
CA LEU A 603 -1.82 6.36 14.34
C LEU A 603 -1.28 5.10 14.95
N ASN A 604 -0.71 5.17 16.14
CA ASN A 604 -0.67 3.97 16.96
C ASN A 604 -2.09 3.42 17.16
N CYS A 605 -3.10 4.28 17.40
CA CYS A 605 -4.49 3.80 17.39
C CYS A 605 -4.87 3.22 16.02
N HIS A 606 -4.58 3.91 14.90
CA HIS A 606 -4.96 3.46 13.55
C HIS A 606 -4.15 2.30 12.94
N ASN A 607 -3.11 1.79 13.57
CA ASN A 607 -2.46 0.57 13.07
C ASN A 607 -2.67 -0.57 14.07
N ASN A 608 -2.89 -0.28 15.36
CA ASN A 608 -3.15 -1.28 16.39
C ASN A 608 -4.48 -2.06 16.19
N TRP A 609 -5.40 -1.58 15.32
CA TRP A 609 -6.65 -2.31 15.02
C TRP A 609 -6.49 -3.45 14.01
N GLN A 610 -5.39 -3.54 13.25
CA GLN A 610 -5.34 -4.30 12.01
C GLN A 610 -5.24 -5.84 12.15
N GLY A 611 -5.49 -6.40 13.33
CA GLY A 611 -5.67 -7.84 13.47
C GLY A 611 -5.39 -8.35 14.88
N SER A 612 -4.37 -7.82 15.56
CA SER A 612 -3.82 -8.45 16.78
C SER A 612 -4.77 -8.42 17.98
N ILE A 613 -5.54 -7.35 18.20
CA ILE A 613 -6.52 -7.28 19.31
C ILE A 613 -7.77 -8.10 18.98
N ALA A 614 -8.30 -7.98 17.76
CA ALA A 614 -9.46 -8.75 17.30
C ALA A 614 -9.17 -10.26 17.33
N GLN A 615 -7.94 -10.66 16.97
CA GLN A 615 -7.40 -12.02 17.09
C GLN A 615 -7.44 -12.53 18.52
N GLN A 616 -6.95 -11.73 19.47
CA GLN A 616 -6.93 -12.12 20.88
C GLN A 616 -8.34 -12.27 21.46
N PHE A 617 -9.29 -11.44 21.03
CA PHE A 617 -10.69 -11.58 21.45
C PHE A 617 -11.41 -12.75 20.77
N TYR A 618 -11.22 -12.95 19.47
CA TYR A 618 -11.77 -14.11 18.77
C TYR A 618 -11.30 -15.42 19.41
N HIS A 619 -10.00 -15.50 19.71
CA HIS A 619 -9.42 -16.62 20.43
C HIS A 619 -10.02 -16.83 21.82
N TYR A 620 -10.19 -15.74 22.58
CA TYR A 620 -10.84 -15.78 23.89
C TYR A 620 -12.26 -16.40 23.81
N PHE A 621 -13.01 -16.10 22.74
CA PHE A 621 -14.33 -16.68 22.52
C PHE A 621 -14.29 -18.13 22.02
N SER A 622 -13.33 -18.47 21.16
CA SER A 622 -13.26 -19.78 20.51
C SER A 622 -12.68 -20.90 21.39
N GLU A 623 -11.68 -20.61 22.25
CA GLU A 623 -11.04 -21.65 23.07
C GLU A 623 -11.84 -22.06 24.32
N GLY A 624 -12.88 -21.31 24.70
CA GLY A 624 -13.55 -21.50 25.99
C GLY A 624 -15.07 -21.53 25.98
N ASN A 625 -15.72 -21.54 24.81
CA ASN A 625 -17.18 -21.31 24.69
C ASN A 625 -17.66 -20.08 25.46
N LYS A 626 -16.77 -19.09 25.63
CA LYS A 626 -17.08 -17.89 26.40
C LYS A 626 -18.05 -17.03 25.63
N GLN A 627 -18.97 -16.40 26.34
CA GLN A 627 -19.94 -15.51 25.71
C GLN A 627 -19.36 -14.10 25.58
N PRO A 628 -19.76 -13.32 24.57
CA PRO A 628 -19.45 -11.88 24.42
C PRO A 628 -19.54 -11.08 25.71
N LEU A 629 -20.54 -11.41 26.54
CA LEU A 629 -20.78 -10.79 27.83
C LEU A 629 -19.65 -11.04 28.86
N ASP A 630 -19.03 -12.23 28.85
CA ASP A 630 -17.95 -12.58 29.78
C ASP A 630 -16.71 -11.71 29.53
N LEU A 631 -16.42 -11.47 28.25
CA LEU A 631 -15.34 -10.58 27.85
C LEU A 631 -15.63 -9.13 28.22
N PHE A 632 -16.84 -8.64 27.89
CA PHE A 632 -17.25 -7.27 28.22
C PHE A 632 -17.10 -6.99 29.72
N ASN A 633 -17.59 -7.90 30.56
CA ASN A 633 -17.48 -7.79 32.02
C ASN A 633 -16.02 -7.82 32.49
N SER A 634 -15.20 -8.70 31.90
CA SER A 634 -13.76 -8.78 32.18
C SER A 634 -13.03 -7.47 31.83
N LEU A 635 -13.32 -6.90 30.66
CA LEU A 635 -12.75 -5.64 30.18
C LEU A 635 -13.17 -4.47 31.07
N CYS A 636 -14.46 -4.34 31.38
CA CYS A 636 -14.95 -3.31 32.29
C CYS A 636 -14.29 -3.42 33.67
N SER A 637 -14.04 -4.64 34.17
CA SER A 637 -13.31 -4.87 35.42
C SER A 637 -11.84 -4.38 35.34
N ILE A 638 -11.14 -4.72 34.25
CA ILE A 638 -9.75 -4.28 34.01
C ILE A 638 -9.67 -2.76 33.89
N LEU A 639 -10.58 -2.13 33.12
CA LEU A 639 -10.61 -0.68 32.96
C LEU A 639 -10.92 0.01 34.29
N LYS A 640 -11.86 -0.51 35.10
CA LYS A 640 -12.11 -0.01 36.47
C LYS A 640 -10.85 -0.09 37.33
N HIS A 641 -10.14 -1.21 37.30
CA HIS A 641 -8.90 -1.38 38.08
C HIS A 641 -7.80 -0.42 37.61
N THR A 642 -7.65 -0.22 36.30
CA THR A 642 -6.65 0.67 35.68
C THR A 642 -6.90 2.15 36.03
N VAL A 643 -8.17 2.55 36.05
CA VAL A 643 -8.57 3.89 36.51
C VAL A 643 -8.28 4.06 38.01
N ASN A 644 -8.50 3.03 38.82
CA ASN A 644 -8.29 3.07 40.27
C ASN A 644 -6.83 2.98 40.71
N SER A 645 -5.94 2.39 39.91
CA SER A 645 -4.52 2.19 40.26
C SER A 645 -3.64 3.45 40.08
N GLY A 646 -4.21 4.59 39.71
CA GLY A 646 -3.53 5.90 39.75
C GLY A 646 -2.61 6.23 38.57
N PHE A 647 -2.74 5.52 37.44
CA PHE A 647 -1.90 5.69 36.24
C PHE A 647 -2.22 6.93 35.38
N PHE A 648 -3.24 7.71 35.72
CA PHE A 648 -3.61 8.96 35.04
C PHE A 648 -3.62 10.14 36.01
N PRO A 649 -3.41 11.39 35.53
CA PRO A 649 -3.38 12.57 36.40
C PRO A 649 -4.66 12.63 37.24
N ARG A 650 -4.50 12.61 38.57
CA ARG A 650 -5.60 12.62 39.55
C ARG A 650 -6.55 13.80 39.29
N ARG A 651 -7.71 13.52 38.70
CA ARG A 651 -8.97 14.20 39.01
C ARG A 651 -9.96 13.16 39.50
N GLN A 652 -10.47 13.39 40.71
CA GLN A 652 -11.41 12.51 41.40
C GLN A 652 -12.72 12.40 40.60
N SER A 653 -12.86 11.30 39.85
CA SER A 653 -14.10 10.54 39.63
C SER A 653 -13.80 9.51 38.55
N SER A 654 -13.69 8.25 38.98
CA SER A 654 -13.54 7.07 38.11
C SER A 654 -14.70 6.88 37.12
N PHE A 655 -15.74 7.70 37.24
CA PHE A 655 -16.97 7.73 36.43
C PHE A 655 -17.29 9.10 35.81
N SER A 656 -16.35 10.06 35.81
CA SER A 656 -16.55 11.29 35.04
C SER A 656 -16.79 10.99 33.56
N HIS A 657 -17.47 11.91 32.86
CA HIS A 657 -17.65 11.86 31.41
C HIS A 657 -16.30 11.83 30.65
N GLU A 658 -15.23 12.26 31.32
CA GLU A 658 -13.87 12.23 30.80
C GLU A 658 -13.14 10.88 30.99
N SER A 659 -13.66 9.99 31.85
CA SER A 659 -13.04 8.69 32.13
C SER A 659 -13.07 7.76 30.91
N ILE A 660 -12.02 6.95 30.75
CA ILE A 660 -11.92 5.96 29.67
C ILE A 660 -13.07 4.95 29.74
N LEU A 661 -13.46 4.55 30.95
CA LEU A 661 -14.56 3.61 31.14
C LEU A 661 -15.90 4.21 30.67
N TYR A 662 -16.20 5.47 31.03
CA TYR A 662 -17.41 6.14 30.56
C TYR A 662 -17.40 6.28 29.03
N LYS A 663 -16.30 6.75 28.45
CA LYS A 663 -16.14 6.88 26.99
C LYS A 663 -16.28 5.53 26.27
N PHE A 664 -15.76 4.45 26.85
CA PHE A 664 -15.90 3.08 26.34
C PHE A 664 -17.34 2.63 26.35
N VAL A 665 -18.01 2.72 27.50
CA VAL A 665 -19.41 2.29 27.64
C VAL A 665 -20.35 3.16 26.79
N ASN A 666 -20.06 4.46 26.66
CA ASN A 666 -20.82 5.37 25.81
C ASN A 666 -20.68 5.04 24.32
N MET A 667 -19.46 4.74 23.86
CA MET A 667 -19.24 4.29 22.47
C MET A 667 -19.89 2.93 22.22
N MET A 668 -19.82 2.01 23.19
CA MET A 668 -20.53 0.74 23.14
C MET A 668 -22.06 0.94 23.04
N ASN A 669 -22.60 1.95 23.72
CA ASN A 669 -24.00 2.31 23.63
C ASN A 669 -24.37 2.84 22.23
N CYS A 670 -23.48 3.57 21.55
CA CYS A 670 -23.70 3.92 20.14
C CYS A 670 -23.87 2.67 19.26
N TRP A 671 -23.12 1.59 19.49
CA TRP A 671 -23.32 0.33 18.75
C TRP A 671 -24.68 -0.31 19.02
N THR A 672 -25.20 -0.21 20.25
CA THR A 672 -26.56 -0.68 20.56
C THR A 672 -27.63 0.12 19.83
N GLN A 673 -27.44 1.45 19.72
CA GLN A 673 -28.37 2.32 19.00
C GLN A 673 -28.41 1.96 17.52
N LEU A 674 -27.26 1.61 16.95
CA LEU A 674 -27.12 1.12 15.57
C LEU A 674 -27.57 -0.34 15.38
N GLU A 675 -28.10 -1.01 16.41
CA GLU A 675 -28.61 -2.39 16.34
C GLU A 675 -27.51 -3.43 16.00
N LEU A 676 -26.25 -3.14 16.35
CA LEU A 676 -25.10 -4.02 16.04
C LEU A 676 -24.84 -5.10 17.10
N PHE A 677 -25.49 -4.99 18.25
CA PHE A 677 -25.43 -5.97 19.33
C PHE A 677 -26.75 -6.73 19.44
N ASP A 678 -26.66 -7.99 19.88
CA ASP A 678 -27.83 -8.73 20.29
C ASP A 678 -28.51 -8.11 21.53
N GLU A 679 -29.69 -8.62 21.87
CA GLU A 679 -30.49 -8.12 22.99
C GLU A 679 -29.76 -8.23 24.34
N LEU A 680 -29.01 -9.33 24.54
CA LEU A 680 -28.28 -9.58 25.77
C LEU A 680 -27.14 -8.57 25.96
N MET A 681 -26.34 -8.35 24.93
CA MET A 681 -25.28 -7.37 24.91
C MET A 681 -25.82 -5.94 25.03
N THR A 682 -26.92 -5.64 24.34
CA THR A 682 -27.60 -4.33 24.43
C THR A 682 -28.02 -4.02 25.85
N LYS A 683 -28.67 -4.96 26.53
CA LYS A 683 -29.08 -4.80 27.92
C LYS A 683 -27.88 -4.61 28.85
N ALA A 684 -26.83 -5.40 28.68
CA ALA A 684 -25.62 -5.30 29.50
C ALA A 684 -24.92 -3.93 29.35
N VAL A 685 -24.83 -3.41 28.14
CA VAL A 685 -24.27 -2.08 27.87
C VAL A 685 -25.14 -0.99 28.50
N GLN A 686 -26.46 -1.07 28.38
CA GLN A 686 -27.39 -0.10 28.98
C GLN A 686 -27.35 -0.12 30.51
N ASP A 687 -27.30 -1.30 31.13
CA ASP A 687 -27.17 -1.45 32.59
C ASP A 687 -25.83 -0.86 33.09
N MET A 688 -24.75 -1.10 32.34
CA MET A 688 -23.44 -0.55 32.65
C MET A 688 -23.40 0.97 32.42
N LEU A 689 -24.01 1.47 31.35
CA LEU A 689 -24.14 2.91 31.07
C LEU A 689 -24.87 3.58 32.22
N LYS A 690 -26.03 3.06 32.62
CA LYS A 690 -26.76 3.56 33.79
C LYS A 690 -25.88 3.59 35.03
N THR A 691 -25.13 2.53 35.29
CA THR A 691 -24.20 2.45 36.44
C THR A 691 -23.15 3.57 36.39
N VAL A 692 -22.50 3.81 35.25
CA VAL A 692 -21.46 4.86 35.12
C VAL A 692 -22.03 6.28 34.98
N SER A 693 -23.25 6.43 34.46
CA SER A 693 -23.94 7.72 34.32
C SER A 693 -24.60 8.19 35.61
N THR A 694 -25.01 7.27 36.50
CA THR A 694 -25.65 7.58 37.79
C THR A 694 -24.68 8.02 38.89
N ASP A 695 -23.38 8.14 38.59
CA ASP A 695 -22.39 8.67 39.53
C ASP A 695 -21.80 10.03 39.08
N PRO A 696 -22.58 11.13 39.10
CA PRO A 696 -22.01 12.48 39.07
C PRO A 696 -21.46 12.92 40.42
N ASP A 697 -21.95 12.33 41.52
CA ASP A 697 -21.70 12.73 42.92
C ASP A 697 -22.30 11.68 43.88
N HIS A 698 -21.77 10.45 43.99
CA HIS A 698 -22.15 9.60 45.12
C HIS A 698 -21.60 10.18 46.44
N LYS A 699 -22.34 11.13 47.00
CA LYS A 699 -22.54 11.30 48.45
C LYS A 699 -21.28 11.47 49.31
N TYR A 700 -20.40 12.43 49.00
CA TYR A 700 -19.54 13.07 50.03
C TYR A 700 -20.11 14.43 50.48
N LYS A 701 -21.40 14.40 50.82
CA LYS A 701 -21.99 15.13 51.95
C LYS A 701 -22.80 14.12 52.75
N ARG A 702 -22.11 13.30 53.54
CA ARG A 702 -22.52 12.89 54.89
C ARG A 702 -21.35 12.27 55.62
#